data_AF-A0A9E5YWY7-F1
#
_entry.id   AF-A0A9E5YWY7-F1
#
_cell.length_a   1.000
_cell.length_b   1.000
_cell.length_c   1.000
_cell.angle_alpha   90.00
_cell.angle_beta   90.00
_cell.angle_gamma   90.00
#
_symmetry.space_group_name_H-M   'P 1'
#
loop_
_entity.id
_entity.type
_entity.pdbx_description
1 polymer ?
#
loop_
_entity_poly.entity_id
_entity_poly.type
_entity_poly.pdbx_seq_one_letter_code
_entity_poly.pdbx_strand_id
1 'polypeptide(L)'
;MKTMIKVFIVVVTIIFLVQGEEISYDLRDIIFQATVYSATGNNWTDINANYNQSENGWIAPSEMGCFIKSINSVGGVAKKGIYSNPDYTGNIYPTVAEYTVSNPINISTYYGLADGALTGNVRFIIQIKEGLNYTTILDSTVDDTEKWRYFNYNLSDWNDEVVLLRLITDPNGDTVYDWSHWAESVITMEHTPKSIYISPTGSNSIGDGSQSSPFKTIQYGINQSQSGDTAIVYPGIYEENINFESKNIVISSLHLFDGNRDNIQNTIIDGGNINSVVYIGDNLETNTILNGFTIQNGKSSSWAGGITIMESSPTISNCIIKNNDGYDGGGIGCIGNYDNDYYPIIKNCLIYNNSNYWYGGGIQCWKRFSPQIINCIIAKNKTENNGGGLGFYGNSNAEIINCTIVDNESNIAAGGLWSSGSNIKIKNSIVWSNNSEINPSTQLVSVSGSFNINYCDIQYINNLNDIAGSNNFDLYPYFNDMDNLDYSINSQSFCIGAGTLTGAPNCDYEGNPRPNPNGSNPDLGAYENSLSERIGDEQFTILTEGSVEGGVTIVIENILYATASDDKIYRFDNNGATEYTLQVNGNVKSATTVTSNHTVYIASTDKNLYSFNSNGVTNPGWPLSLGSEATASVAVDMEQNAYIGTQNGIFQAVSPEGQILWSYNVGAAVFSSSAINNNNILYIVNYNGRIYAFDLNTLDPNNVQYKWRIETGSNVTASPAIDYSDNIYITTLDGKLIKIHNNGNDASITWEFNTGSPIESSPIIGQDNTIFFGCDSNAVFAVNGETGNQIWKMNTNGPVKSTGYIVQGATSNILYIGSDDGNLYTIDILTGTILSTFYVGSEIRSPINYHSGIIYFGTMDGRIIAVEANESLSKYLSKINNSPIWPTFQGNRLRTGNQSTPQTCLYNDINQLPLKYVLSNNYPNPFNPTTTISYQLPKSSFVKLSIFDITGRLIETLVNENKNAGYYSVNWDAHNVVSGIYIYRIYAGEFSRVKKCLVVK
;
A
#
# COMPACT_ATOMS: atom_id res chain seq x y z
N MET A 1 -13.06 -24.44 51.80
CA MET A 1 -12.84 -25.68 51.02
C MET A 1 -13.64 -25.54 49.74
N LYS A 2 -12.94 -25.41 48.61
CA LYS A 2 -13.53 -25.36 47.27
C LYS A 2 -13.80 -26.79 46.83
N THR A 3 -15.04 -27.13 46.49
CA THR A 3 -15.33 -28.33 45.71
C THR A 3 -15.51 -27.87 44.26
N MET A 4 -14.55 -28.23 43.41
CA MET A 4 -14.56 -27.90 41.98
C MET A 4 -15.63 -28.71 41.26
N ILE A 5 -16.51 -28.03 40.52
CA ILE A 5 -17.41 -28.62 39.54
C ILE A 5 -16.58 -28.91 38.29
N LYS A 6 -16.45 -30.19 37.89
CA LYS A 6 -15.93 -30.57 36.59
C LYS A 6 -17.08 -30.57 35.60
N VAL A 7 -17.01 -29.71 34.58
CA VAL A 7 -17.95 -29.72 33.44
C VAL A 7 -17.22 -30.37 32.28
N PHE A 8 -17.82 -31.41 31.68
CA PHE A 8 -17.36 -32.00 30.42
C PHE A 8 -18.29 -31.52 29.31
N ILE A 9 -17.73 -31.00 28.21
CA ILE A 9 -18.46 -30.67 26.98
C ILE A 9 -17.91 -31.56 25.88
N VAL A 10 -18.79 -32.35 25.26
CA VAL A 10 -18.48 -33.12 24.04
C VAL A 10 -19.14 -32.40 22.87
N VAL A 11 -18.33 -31.97 21.90
CA VAL A 11 -18.81 -31.39 20.63
C VAL A 11 -18.64 -32.44 19.54
N VAL A 12 -19.73 -32.82 18.88
CA VAL A 12 -19.70 -33.68 17.69
C VAL A 12 -20.09 -32.81 16.51
N THR A 13 -19.14 -32.57 15.60
CA THR A 13 -19.38 -31.84 14.35
C THR A 13 -19.63 -32.86 13.24
N ILE A 14 -20.79 -32.79 12.59
CA ILE A 14 -21.09 -33.56 11.38
C ILE A 14 -21.05 -32.59 10.19
N ILE A 15 -20.08 -32.76 9.29
CA ILE A 15 -19.96 -31.95 8.07
C ILE A 15 -20.64 -32.71 6.94
N PHE A 16 -21.69 -32.14 6.34
CA PHE A 16 -22.19 -32.56 5.03
C PHE A 16 -21.65 -31.59 3.98
N LEU A 17 -20.81 -32.06 3.07
CA LEU A 17 -20.48 -31.37 1.83
C LEU A 17 -21.49 -31.81 0.77
N VAL A 18 -22.38 -30.90 0.37
CA VAL A 18 -23.35 -31.14 -0.69
C VAL A 18 -22.91 -30.33 -1.92
N GLN A 19 -22.43 -31.01 -2.96
CA GLN A 19 -22.56 -30.54 -4.34
C GLN A 19 -23.57 -31.46 -5.03
N GLY A 20 -24.53 -30.85 -5.73
CA GLY A 20 -25.75 -31.49 -6.18
C GLY A 20 -25.52 -32.69 -7.10
N GLU A 21 -26.02 -33.85 -6.66
CA GLU A 21 -26.90 -34.79 -7.37
C GLU A 21 -27.18 -35.98 -6.42
N GLU A 22 -28.35 -36.60 -6.52
CA GLU A 22 -28.79 -37.70 -5.64
C GLU A 22 -27.82 -38.89 -5.69
N ILE A 23 -27.18 -39.22 -4.56
CA ILE A 23 -26.51 -40.50 -4.35
C ILE A 23 -26.86 -41.05 -2.96
N SER A 24 -27.34 -42.29 -2.92
CA SER A 24 -27.57 -43.06 -1.69
C SER A 24 -26.26 -43.57 -1.09
N TYR A 25 -25.99 -43.31 0.20
CA TYR A 25 -24.85 -43.90 0.93
C TYR A 25 -25.29 -45.10 1.79
N ASP A 26 -24.48 -46.17 1.82
CA ASP A 26 -24.53 -47.23 2.85
C ASP A 26 -23.78 -46.70 4.09
N LEU A 27 -24.51 -46.52 5.19
CA LEU A 27 -24.08 -45.82 6.42
C LEU A 27 -23.01 -46.55 7.27
N ARG A 28 -22.30 -47.54 6.69
CA ARG A 28 -21.37 -48.40 7.44
C ARG A 28 -19.93 -47.84 7.55
N ASP A 29 -19.58 -46.79 6.82
CA ASP A 29 -18.19 -46.29 6.72
C ASP A 29 -17.95 -44.87 7.30
N ILE A 30 -18.83 -44.36 8.17
CA ILE A 30 -18.63 -43.03 8.80
C ILE A 30 -17.64 -43.14 9.98
N ILE A 31 -16.46 -42.52 9.83
CA ILE A 31 -15.47 -42.35 10.90
C ILE A 31 -15.85 -41.12 11.75
N PHE A 32 -16.07 -41.31 13.05
CA PHE A 32 -16.30 -40.21 14.00
C PHE A 32 -14.98 -39.76 14.61
N GLN A 33 -14.63 -38.46 14.47
CA GLN A 33 -13.62 -37.81 15.30
C GLN A 33 -14.32 -37.03 16.42
N ALA A 34 -14.01 -37.37 17.68
CA ALA A 34 -14.46 -36.64 18.86
C ALA A 34 -13.25 -36.01 19.56
N THR A 35 -13.25 -34.69 19.72
CA THR A 35 -12.22 -33.97 20.48
C THR A 35 -12.78 -33.64 21.87
N VAL A 36 -12.08 -34.06 22.93
CA VAL A 36 -12.49 -33.82 24.32
C VAL A 36 -11.58 -32.75 24.93
N TYR A 37 -12.16 -31.63 25.37
CA TYR A 37 -11.44 -30.61 26.14
C TYR A 37 -11.62 -30.83 27.64
N SER A 38 -10.53 -30.74 28.41
CA SER A 38 -10.59 -30.69 29.87
C SER A 38 -9.90 -29.41 30.36
N ALA A 39 -10.56 -28.66 31.24
CA ALA A 39 -10.00 -27.44 31.83
C ALA A 39 -9.57 -27.69 33.29
N THR A 40 -8.30 -27.41 33.60
CA THR A 40 -7.83 -27.20 34.98
C THR A 40 -7.03 -25.90 35.04
N GLY A 41 -7.69 -24.79 35.39
CA GLY A 41 -7.08 -23.45 35.37
C GLY A 41 -6.98 -22.84 33.96
N ASN A 42 -6.44 -21.61 33.87
CA ASN A 42 -6.47 -20.73 32.68
C ASN A 42 -5.69 -21.18 31.43
N ASN A 43 -5.33 -22.47 31.29
CA ASN A 43 -4.69 -22.99 30.07
C ASN A 43 -5.51 -24.17 29.50
N TRP A 44 -5.78 -24.10 28.20
CA TRP A 44 -6.37 -25.20 27.43
C TRP A 44 -5.24 -26.10 26.92
N THR A 45 -5.34 -27.41 27.12
CA THR A 45 -4.43 -28.39 26.51
C THR A 45 -5.21 -29.38 25.66
N ASP A 46 -4.77 -29.53 24.42
CA ASP A 46 -5.33 -30.43 23.42
C ASP A 46 -4.95 -31.88 23.76
N ILE A 47 -5.93 -32.77 23.89
CA ILE A 47 -5.68 -34.22 24.03
C ILE A 47 -6.02 -34.87 22.68
N ASN A 48 -5.10 -34.79 21.72
CA ASN A 48 -5.22 -35.54 20.48
C ASN A 48 -4.90 -37.02 20.75
N ALA A 49 -5.95 -37.83 20.97
CA ALA A 49 -5.86 -39.28 20.91
C ALA A 49 -6.55 -39.77 19.63
N ASN A 50 -5.76 -40.14 18.62
CA ASN A 50 -6.25 -40.84 17.44
C ASN A 50 -6.68 -42.25 17.84
N TYR A 51 -7.99 -42.50 17.93
CA TYR A 51 -8.53 -43.86 18.05
C TYR A 51 -8.81 -44.42 16.66
N ASN A 52 -7.87 -45.23 16.15
CA ASN A 52 -8.14 -46.13 15.04
C ASN A 52 -8.77 -47.42 15.55
N GLN A 53 -9.73 -47.95 14.78
CA GLN A 53 -10.31 -49.28 14.97
C GLN A 53 -9.22 -50.34 15.20
N SER A 54 -9.41 -51.16 16.24
CA SER A 54 -8.85 -52.51 16.25
C SER A 54 -9.99 -53.51 16.45
N GLU A 55 -9.89 -54.63 15.74
CA GLU A 55 -10.95 -55.56 15.34
C GLU A 55 -11.71 -56.31 16.45
N ASN A 56 -11.67 -55.91 17.73
CA ASN A 56 -12.47 -56.55 18.77
C ASN A 56 -12.83 -55.57 19.90
N GLY A 57 -14.10 -55.16 19.96
CA GLY A 57 -14.75 -54.64 21.16
C GLY A 57 -14.70 -53.12 21.35
N TRP A 58 -15.88 -52.52 21.44
CA TRP A 58 -16.07 -51.16 21.94
C TRP A 58 -15.87 -51.15 23.46
N ILE A 59 -14.96 -50.33 23.97
CA ILE A 59 -14.89 -50.03 25.41
C ILE A 59 -15.79 -48.82 25.66
N ALA A 60 -17.01 -49.07 26.16
CA ALA A 60 -17.90 -48.02 26.66
C ALA A 60 -17.41 -47.49 28.02
N PRO A 61 -17.73 -46.24 28.40
CA PRO A 61 -17.50 -45.75 29.75
C PRO A 61 -18.23 -46.68 30.74
N SER A 62 -17.50 -47.20 31.72
CA SER A 62 -18.07 -47.94 32.83
C SER A 62 -18.80 -46.96 33.76
N GLU A 63 -20.06 -46.63 33.47
CA GLU A 63 -21.05 -46.12 34.44
C GLU A 63 -22.43 -45.98 33.78
N MET A 64 -23.48 -46.20 34.59
CA MET A 64 -24.79 -46.77 34.25
C MET A 64 -25.74 -45.86 33.42
N GLY A 65 -26.45 -46.42 32.43
CA GLY A 65 -27.57 -45.76 31.74
C GLY A 65 -28.25 -46.61 30.65
N CYS A 66 -29.55 -46.37 30.41
CA CYS A 66 -30.27 -46.84 29.22
C CYS A 66 -30.03 -45.88 28.05
N PHE A 67 -29.88 -46.39 26.82
CA PHE A 67 -29.59 -45.59 25.63
C PHE A 67 -30.63 -45.81 24.52
N ILE A 68 -31.05 -44.74 23.84
CA ILE A 68 -31.82 -44.80 22.59
C ILE A 68 -30.86 -44.51 21.44
N LYS A 69 -30.72 -45.45 20.49
CA LYS A 69 -29.69 -45.39 19.45
C LYS A 69 -30.06 -44.56 18.20
N SER A 70 -31.36 -44.39 17.87
CA SER A 70 -31.80 -43.60 16.72
C SER A 70 -33.32 -43.42 16.68
N ILE A 71 -33.82 -42.33 16.10
CA ILE A 71 -35.19 -42.18 15.57
C ILE A 71 -35.03 -41.69 14.13
N ASN A 72 -35.60 -42.40 13.16
CA ASN A 72 -35.53 -42.01 11.76
C ASN A 72 -36.84 -41.34 11.34
N SER A 73 -36.80 -40.03 11.08
CA SER A 73 -37.88 -39.33 10.40
C SER A 73 -37.42 -38.95 8.99
N VAL A 74 -38.34 -39.03 8.03
CA VAL A 74 -38.09 -38.50 6.69
C VAL A 74 -38.36 -36.99 6.74
N GLY A 75 -37.32 -36.18 6.94
CA GLY A 75 -37.39 -34.73 6.76
C GLY A 75 -37.60 -33.84 7.99
N GLY A 76 -37.16 -34.23 9.20
CA GLY A 76 -37.23 -33.37 10.40
C GLY A 76 -35.94 -33.31 11.23
N VAL A 77 -35.74 -32.21 11.97
CA VAL A 77 -34.60 -32.00 12.89
C VAL A 77 -34.94 -32.57 14.27
N ALA A 78 -34.11 -33.48 14.79
CA ALA A 78 -34.21 -33.91 16.18
C ALA A 78 -33.64 -32.83 17.13
N LYS A 79 -34.46 -32.28 18.04
CA LYS A 79 -33.98 -31.40 19.13
C LYS A 79 -33.66 -32.19 20.41
N LYS A 80 -32.71 -31.63 21.16
CA LYS A 80 -31.96 -32.13 22.32
C LYS A 80 -32.85 -32.49 23.53
N GLY A 81 -32.62 -33.65 24.15
CA GLY A 81 -33.25 -34.05 25.42
C GLY A 81 -32.56 -33.45 26.66
N ILE A 82 -33.31 -33.32 27.76
CA ILE A 82 -32.81 -33.01 29.10
C ILE A 82 -32.28 -34.30 29.74
N TYR A 83 -31.04 -34.28 30.23
CA TYR A 83 -30.43 -35.38 30.97
C TYR A 83 -30.67 -35.17 32.47
N SER A 84 -31.27 -36.14 33.16
CA SER A 84 -31.17 -36.23 34.63
C SER A 84 -30.00 -37.15 34.99
N ASN A 85 -29.06 -36.62 35.78
CA ASN A 85 -28.01 -37.42 36.40
C ASN A 85 -28.61 -38.06 37.67
N PRO A 86 -28.36 -39.35 37.99
CA PRO A 86 -28.73 -39.88 39.29
C PRO A 86 -27.94 -39.15 40.38
N ASP A 87 -28.62 -38.70 41.43
CA ASP A 87 -27.95 -38.30 42.66
C ASP A 87 -27.25 -39.53 43.28
N TYR A 88 -26.16 -39.29 44.02
CA TYR A 88 -25.29 -40.29 44.71
C TYR A 88 -26.02 -41.21 45.72
N THR A 89 -27.35 -41.19 45.77
CA THR A 89 -28.21 -41.98 46.66
C THR A 89 -28.89 -43.18 45.99
N GLY A 90 -28.68 -43.40 44.68
CA GLY A 90 -29.13 -44.62 44.00
C GLY A 90 -30.62 -44.67 43.63
N ASN A 91 -31.33 -43.54 43.67
CA ASN A 91 -32.69 -43.44 43.14
C ASN A 91 -32.67 -42.98 41.67
N ILE A 92 -33.35 -43.74 40.80
CA ILE A 92 -33.56 -43.41 39.39
C ILE A 92 -34.86 -42.61 39.28
N TYR A 93 -34.81 -41.40 38.72
CA TYR A 93 -36.00 -40.61 38.36
C TYR A 93 -36.47 -41.00 36.96
N PRO A 94 -37.79 -41.02 36.68
CA PRO A 94 -38.30 -41.29 35.34
C PRO A 94 -37.73 -40.27 34.35
N THR A 95 -37.10 -40.76 33.28
CA THR A 95 -36.59 -39.92 32.18
C THR A 95 -37.72 -39.66 31.19
N VAL A 96 -38.21 -38.42 31.13
CA VAL A 96 -39.19 -38.00 30.10
C VAL A 96 -38.40 -37.36 28.96
N ALA A 97 -38.52 -37.91 27.76
CA ALA A 97 -37.93 -37.35 26.55
C ALA A 97 -39.05 -37.06 25.55
N GLU A 98 -39.28 -35.77 25.27
CA GLU A 98 -40.31 -35.33 24.32
C GLU A 98 -39.69 -35.17 22.93
N TYR A 99 -40.36 -35.69 21.90
CA TYR A 99 -39.90 -35.61 20.51
C TYR A 99 -41.03 -35.08 19.63
N THR A 100 -40.69 -34.17 18.71
CA THR A 100 -41.58 -33.72 17.63
C THR A 100 -41.15 -34.40 16.35
N VAL A 101 -42.08 -35.04 15.64
CA VAL A 101 -41.80 -35.76 14.39
C VAL A 101 -42.90 -35.49 13.36
N SER A 102 -42.52 -35.31 12.09
CA SER A 102 -43.41 -35.16 10.93
C SER A 102 -43.48 -36.45 10.11
N ASN A 103 -44.62 -36.66 9.44
CA ASN A 103 -45.03 -37.90 8.76
C ASN A 103 -44.32 -38.12 7.41
N PRO A 104 -44.10 -39.38 6.95
CA PRO A 104 -44.35 -40.66 7.63
C PRO A 104 -43.27 -41.00 8.67
N ILE A 105 -43.71 -41.54 9.82
CA ILE A 105 -42.82 -41.89 10.94
C ILE A 105 -42.55 -43.40 10.96
N ASN A 106 -41.27 -43.80 10.88
CA ASN A 106 -40.80 -45.14 11.22
C ASN A 106 -39.99 -45.08 12.53
N ILE A 107 -40.57 -45.58 13.61
CA ILE A 107 -39.88 -45.64 14.91
C ILE A 107 -39.13 -46.96 15.01
N SER A 108 -37.80 -46.90 14.96
CA SER A 108 -36.90 -48.03 15.22
C SER A 108 -36.11 -47.76 16.50
N THR A 109 -36.51 -48.37 17.61
CA THR A 109 -35.81 -48.22 18.90
C THR A 109 -34.98 -49.45 19.23
N TYR A 110 -33.76 -49.19 19.72
CA TYR A 110 -32.85 -50.21 20.27
C TYR A 110 -32.69 -49.97 21.76
N TYR A 111 -32.80 -51.04 22.55
CA TYR A 111 -32.52 -51.03 23.97
C TYR A 111 -31.47 -52.09 24.28
N GLY A 112 -30.52 -51.77 25.14
CA GLY A 112 -29.56 -52.73 25.70
C GLY A 112 -29.30 -52.47 27.18
N LEU A 113 -29.25 -53.54 27.96
CA LEU A 113 -28.83 -53.51 29.36
C LEU A 113 -27.31 -53.65 29.43
N ALA A 114 -26.62 -52.74 30.11
CA ALA A 114 -25.19 -52.87 30.39
C ALA A 114 -24.92 -54.07 31.31
N ASP A 115 -23.82 -54.79 31.11
CA ASP A 115 -23.47 -55.95 31.94
C ASP A 115 -23.36 -55.54 33.41
N GLY A 116 -24.19 -56.14 34.26
CA GLY A 116 -24.25 -55.89 35.71
C GLY A 116 -25.32 -54.88 36.17
N ALA A 117 -26.16 -54.34 35.27
CA ALA A 117 -27.27 -53.46 35.63
C ALA A 117 -28.60 -54.24 35.67
N LEU A 118 -29.15 -54.38 36.88
CA LEU A 118 -30.51 -54.82 37.22
C LEU A 118 -30.76 -56.34 37.21
N THR A 119 -31.31 -56.85 38.33
CA THR A 119 -32.07 -58.11 38.41
C THR A 119 -33.53 -57.73 38.58
N GLY A 120 -34.34 -57.82 37.52
CA GLY A 120 -35.76 -57.46 37.56
C GLY A 120 -36.36 -57.13 36.20
N ASN A 121 -37.63 -57.47 36.03
CA ASN A 121 -38.43 -57.19 34.84
C ASN A 121 -38.63 -55.67 34.65
N VAL A 122 -38.21 -55.12 33.51
CA VAL A 122 -38.43 -53.70 33.18
C VAL A 122 -39.67 -53.58 32.30
N ARG A 123 -40.71 -52.89 32.78
CA ARG A 123 -41.91 -52.57 32.00
C ARG A 123 -41.71 -51.26 31.25
N PHE A 124 -41.97 -51.27 29.95
CA PHE A 124 -41.92 -50.14 29.02
C PHE A 124 -43.34 -49.81 28.57
N ILE A 125 -43.76 -48.57 28.82
CA ILE A 125 -45.04 -48.06 28.34
C ILE A 125 -44.75 -46.92 27.37
N ILE A 126 -45.30 -46.99 26.16
CA ILE A 126 -45.35 -45.90 25.19
C ILE A 126 -46.80 -45.42 25.11
N GLN A 127 -47.01 -44.12 25.32
CA GLN A 127 -48.30 -43.48 25.22
C GLN A 127 -48.23 -42.35 24.19
N ILE A 128 -49.32 -42.09 23.48
CA ILE A 128 -49.53 -40.93 22.61
C ILE A 128 -50.47 -39.97 23.34
N LYS A 129 -50.23 -38.66 23.24
CA LYS A 129 -51.12 -37.63 23.81
C LYS A 129 -51.97 -36.99 22.70
N GLU A 130 -53.29 -37.03 22.86
CA GLU A 130 -54.26 -36.26 22.05
C GLU A 130 -55.01 -35.30 22.98
N GLY A 131 -54.81 -33.99 22.80
CA GLY A 131 -55.34 -32.99 23.74
C GLY A 131 -54.82 -33.20 25.17
N LEU A 132 -55.71 -33.47 26.14
CA LEU A 132 -55.35 -33.78 27.53
C LEU A 132 -55.29 -35.28 27.85
N ASN A 133 -55.59 -36.15 26.88
CA ASN A 133 -55.70 -37.60 27.10
C ASN A 133 -54.42 -38.31 26.64
N TYR A 134 -54.00 -39.32 27.39
CA TYR A 134 -52.91 -40.22 27.02
C TYR A 134 -53.46 -41.59 26.64
N THR A 135 -53.10 -42.09 25.46
CA THR A 135 -53.46 -43.41 24.94
C THR A 135 -52.23 -44.30 24.89
N THR A 136 -52.21 -45.40 25.63
CA THR A 136 -51.10 -46.36 25.58
C THR A 136 -51.12 -47.15 24.26
N ILE A 137 -50.02 -47.09 23.51
CA ILE A 137 -49.85 -47.80 22.23
C ILE A 137 -48.84 -48.95 22.31
N LEU A 138 -47.98 -48.97 23.33
CA LEU A 138 -47.12 -50.10 23.66
C LEU A 138 -47.06 -50.24 25.18
N ASP A 139 -47.18 -51.47 25.67
CA ASP A 139 -46.95 -51.82 27.06
C ASP A 139 -46.29 -53.20 27.09
N SER A 140 -44.97 -53.22 27.27
CA SER A 140 -44.15 -54.43 27.11
C SER A 140 -43.17 -54.57 28.26
N THR A 141 -42.99 -55.78 28.76
CA THR A 141 -42.01 -56.09 29.80
C THR A 141 -40.84 -56.86 29.18
N VAL A 142 -39.61 -56.44 29.51
CA VAL A 142 -38.37 -57.12 29.11
C VAL A 142 -37.71 -57.71 30.35
N ASP A 143 -37.37 -59.00 30.26
CA ASP A 143 -36.69 -59.79 31.28
C ASP A 143 -35.15 -59.70 31.11
N ASP A 144 -34.41 -59.96 32.17
CA ASP A 144 -32.94 -59.87 32.26
C ASP A 144 -32.18 -60.86 31.34
N THR A 145 -32.90 -61.77 30.70
CA THR A 145 -32.37 -62.75 29.72
C THR A 145 -32.29 -62.22 28.28
N GLU A 146 -33.04 -61.17 27.92
CA GLU A 146 -33.02 -60.57 26.58
C GLU A 146 -32.18 -59.27 26.58
N LYS A 147 -30.87 -59.41 26.35
CA LYS A 147 -29.92 -58.26 26.36
C LYS A 147 -30.25 -57.16 25.34
N TRP A 148 -31.02 -57.46 24.28
CA TRP A 148 -31.43 -56.51 23.24
C TRP A 148 -32.81 -56.87 22.67
N ARG A 149 -33.73 -55.91 22.58
CA ARG A 149 -35.02 -56.08 21.88
C ARG A 149 -35.24 -54.93 20.89
N TYR A 150 -35.69 -55.28 19.69
CA TYR A 150 -35.95 -54.36 18.59
C TYR A 150 -37.46 -54.23 18.38
N PHE A 151 -37.95 -52.99 18.33
CA PHE A 151 -39.34 -52.69 17.98
C PHE A 151 -39.36 -51.85 16.72
N ASN A 152 -40.23 -52.22 15.78
CA ASN A 152 -40.48 -51.46 14.57
C ASN A 152 -41.99 -51.25 14.44
N TYR A 153 -42.41 -49.99 14.43
CA TYR A 153 -43.82 -49.61 14.33
C TYR A 153 -43.98 -48.58 13.22
N ASN A 154 -44.95 -48.83 12.34
CA ASN A 154 -45.24 -48.01 11.17
C ASN A 154 -46.61 -47.36 11.41
N LEU A 155 -46.63 -46.04 11.60
CA LEU A 155 -47.84 -45.26 11.89
C LEU A 155 -48.29 -44.58 10.60
N SER A 156 -48.91 -45.34 9.69
CA SER A 156 -49.29 -44.86 8.36
C SER A 156 -50.65 -44.14 8.28
N ASP A 157 -51.50 -44.28 9.30
CA ASP A 157 -52.94 -43.94 9.19
C ASP A 157 -53.35 -42.69 10.00
N TRP A 158 -52.40 -41.89 10.48
CA TRP A 158 -52.66 -40.78 11.41
C TRP A 158 -52.29 -39.45 10.78
N ASN A 159 -53.28 -38.56 10.66
CA ASN A 159 -53.13 -37.23 10.08
C ASN A 159 -52.84 -36.18 11.17
N ASP A 160 -51.78 -35.41 10.94
CA ASP A 160 -51.55 -34.02 11.39
C ASP A 160 -51.41 -33.69 12.88
N GLU A 161 -51.06 -34.61 13.78
CA GLU A 161 -50.72 -34.27 15.18
C GLU A 161 -49.37 -34.82 15.67
N VAL A 162 -48.71 -34.02 16.53
CA VAL A 162 -47.43 -34.31 17.18
C VAL A 162 -47.58 -35.44 18.19
N VAL A 163 -46.79 -36.50 18.03
CA VAL A 163 -46.78 -37.64 18.96
C VAL A 163 -45.84 -37.38 20.14
N LEU A 164 -46.40 -37.19 21.32
CA LEU A 164 -45.63 -37.03 22.57
C LEU A 164 -45.31 -38.41 23.15
N LEU A 165 -44.05 -38.86 23.04
CA LEU A 165 -43.58 -40.15 23.56
C LEU A 165 -43.22 -40.04 25.04
N ARG A 166 -43.89 -40.80 25.91
CA ARG A 166 -43.48 -40.99 27.31
C ARG A 166 -42.85 -42.37 27.47
N LEU A 167 -41.67 -42.45 28.08
CA LEU A 167 -41.02 -43.70 28.51
C LEU A 167 -41.07 -43.77 30.04
N ILE A 168 -41.67 -44.82 30.58
CA ILE A 168 -41.69 -45.09 32.02
C ILE A 168 -40.89 -46.38 32.22
N THR A 169 -39.85 -46.33 33.03
CA THR A 169 -39.10 -47.51 33.49
C THR A 169 -39.38 -47.71 34.97
N ASP A 170 -40.00 -48.83 35.33
CA ASP A 170 -40.29 -49.19 36.72
C ASP A 170 -39.68 -50.58 37.01
N PRO A 171 -38.65 -50.67 37.87
CA PRO A 171 -38.08 -51.95 38.29
C PRO A 171 -38.94 -52.73 39.30
N ASN A 172 -39.96 -52.11 39.93
CA ASN A 172 -40.68 -52.68 41.08
C ASN A 172 -42.20 -52.84 40.90
N GLY A 173 -42.79 -52.31 39.83
CA GLY A 173 -44.18 -52.57 39.44
C GLY A 173 -45.26 -51.84 40.25
N ASP A 174 -44.93 -50.74 40.92
CA ASP A 174 -45.89 -49.95 41.70
C ASP A 174 -46.30 -48.65 40.98
N THR A 175 -47.61 -48.40 40.96
CA THR A 175 -48.25 -47.21 40.37
C THR A 175 -47.63 -45.89 40.87
N VAL A 176 -46.95 -45.17 39.98
CA VAL A 176 -46.37 -43.85 40.25
C VAL A 176 -47.46 -42.76 40.20
N TYR A 177 -47.76 -42.15 41.35
CA TYR A 177 -48.42 -40.84 41.43
C TYR A 177 -47.35 -39.74 41.27
N ASP A 178 -47.44 -38.95 40.19
CA ASP A 178 -46.52 -37.85 39.92
C ASP A 178 -47.17 -36.49 40.28
N TRP A 179 -46.49 -35.72 41.14
CA TRP A 179 -46.85 -34.37 41.56
C TRP A 179 -45.71 -33.38 41.20
N SER A 180 -45.25 -33.38 39.95
CA SER A 180 -44.26 -32.42 39.46
C SER A 180 -44.83 -31.41 38.45
N HIS A 181 -44.40 -30.16 38.64
CA HIS A 181 -44.79 -28.89 38.04
C HIS A 181 -45.09 -28.91 36.54
N TRP A 182 -46.22 -28.32 36.16
CA TRP A 182 -46.63 -28.13 34.77
C TRP A 182 -45.76 -27.06 34.11
N ALA A 183 -44.87 -27.47 33.20
CA ALA A 183 -44.48 -26.61 32.09
C ALA A 183 -45.47 -26.90 30.96
N GLU A 184 -46.44 -26.01 30.75
CA GLU A 184 -47.25 -26.02 29.53
C GLU A 184 -46.35 -25.62 28.35
N SER A 185 -45.77 -26.61 27.66
CA SER A 185 -45.24 -26.41 26.32
C SER A 185 -46.43 -26.34 25.36
N VAL A 186 -46.87 -25.11 25.06
CA VAL A 186 -47.78 -24.85 23.93
C VAL A 186 -46.99 -25.15 22.65
N ILE A 187 -47.23 -26.32 22.06
CA ILE A 187 -46.68 -26.68 20.75
C ILE A 187 -47.55 -26.00 19.69
N THR A 188 -47.11 -24.86 19.18
CA THR A 188 -47.67 -24.26 17.96
C THR A 188 -47.11 -25.00 16.74
N MET A 189 -47.96 -25.42 15.81
CA MET A 189 -47.54 -26.01 14.52
C MET A 189 -46.50 -25.10 13.85
N GLU A 190 -45.31 -25.64 13.52
CA GLU A 190 -44.29 -24.88 12.80
C GLU A 190 -44.81 -24.57 11.39
N HIS A 191 -44.99 -23.29 11.12
CA HIS A 191 -45.26 -22.77 9.80
C HIS A 191 -44.22 -23.26 8.80
N THR A 192 -44.64 -23.81 7.66
CA THR A 192 -43.71 -24.20 6.58
C THR A 192 -43.28 -22.94 5.84
N PRO A 193 -41.98 -22.58 5.86
CA PRO A 193 -41.49 -21.39 5.18
C PRO A 193 -41.89 -21.35 3.71
N LYS A 194 -42.47 -20.25 3.26
CA LYS A 194 -42.85 -20.00 1.87
C LYS A 194 -42.21 -18.73 1.33
N SER A 195 -42.12 -18.66 0.01
CA SER A 195 -41.75 -17.43 -0.71
C SER A 195 -42.99 -16.64 -1.09
N ILE A 196 -42.99 -15.34 -0.81
CA ILE A 196 -44.04 -14.39 -1.18
C ILE A 196 -43.45 -13.38 -2.16
N TYR A 197 -44.06 -13.22 -3.32
CA TYR A 197 -43.58 -12.34 -4.39
C TYR A 197 -44.32 -11.00 -4.41
N ILE A 198 -43.55 -9.90 -4.52
CA ILE A 198 -44.04 -8.52 -4.51
C ILE A 198 -43.49 -7.78 -5.75
N SER A 199 -44.34 -7.03 -6.46
CA SER A 199 -43.98 -6.30 -7.68
C SER A 199 -44.79 -5.01 -7.81
N PRO A 200 -44.23 -3.89 -8.33
CA PRO A 200 -44.98 -2.65 -8.51
C PRO A 200 -46.17 -2.79 -9.48
N THR A 201 -46.12 -3.78 -10.37
CA THR A 201 -47.21 -4.13 -11.31
C THR A 201 -48.19 -5.17 -10.76
N GLY A 202 -47.98 -5.65 -9.53
CA GLY A 202 -48.85 -6.62 -8.85
C GLY A 202 -50.16 -6.02 -8.33
N SER A 203 -50.90 -6.79 -7.52
CA SER A 203 -52.16 -6.34 -6.92
C SER A 203 -52.35 -6.86 -5.49
N ASN A 204 -52.71 -5.97 -4.55
CA ASN A 204 -53.09 -6.37 -3.19
C ASN A 204 -54.53 -6.90 -3.07
N SER A 205 -55.37 -6.70 -4.10
CA SER A 205 -56.77 -7.14 -4.06
C SER A 205 -57.00 -8.50 -4.71
N ILE A 206 -56.19 -8.83 -5.73
CA ILE A 206 -56.32 -10.08 -6.51
C ILE A 206 -55.03 -10.89 -6.61
N GLY A 207 -53.88 -10.33 -6.18
CA GLY A 207 -52.63 -11.10 -6.08
C GLY A 207 -52.76 -12.17 -5.00
N ASP A 208 -52.10 -13.30 -5.19
CA ASP A 208 -52.02 -14.39 -4.20
C ASP A 208 -50.62 -14.54 -3.59
N GLY A 209 -49.67 -13.68 -4.01
CA GLY A 209 -48.30 -13.70 -3.54
C GLY A 209 -47.43 -14.76 -4.23
N SER A 210 -47.96 -15.46 -5.24
CA SER A 210 -47.16 -16.32 -6.13
C SER A 210 -46.36 -15.49 -7.13
N GLN A 211 -45.34 -16.10 -7.75
CA GLN A 211 -44.54 -15.46 -8.79
C GLN A 211 -45.39 -15.00 -10.00
N SER A 212 -46.46 -15.74 -10.32
CA SER A 212 -47.39 -15.41 -11.41
C SER A 212 -48.42 -14.34 -11.06
N SER A 213 -48.69 -14.11 -9.77
CA SER A 213 -49.68 -13.14 -9.30
C SER A 213 -49.20 -12.44 -8.01
N PRO A 214 -48.13 -11.62 -8.12
CA PRO A 214 -47.48 -11.02 -6.96
C PRO A 214 -48.36 -9.95 -6.30
N PHE A 215 -48.10 -9.70 -5.01
CA PHE A 215 -48.66 -8.55 -4.31
C PHE A 215 -48.06 -7.24 -4.84
N LYS A 216 -48.78 -6.13 -4.65
CA LYS A 216 -48.35 -4.82 -5.16
C LYS A 216 -47.36 -4.11 -4.24
N THR A 217 -47.58 -4.20 -2.93
CA THR A 217 -46.85 -3.40 -1.93
C THR A 217 -46.11 -4.29 -0.94
N ILE A 218 -44.97 -3.81 -0.45
CA ILE A 218 -44.08 -4.57 0.44
C ILE A 218 -44.78 -4.82 1.78
N GLN A 219 -45.39 -3.79 2.38
CA GLN A 219 -46.07 -3.96 3.66
C GLN A 219 -47.20 -4.98 3.56
N TYR A 220 -47.95 -5.01 2.45
CA TYR A 220 -49.00 -6.00 2.29
C TYR A 220 -48.44 -7.41 2.23
N GLY A 221 -47.31 -7.60 1.54
CA GLY A 221 -46.57 -8.87 1.55
C GLY A 221 -46.17 -9.29 2.97
N ILE A 222 -45.58 -8.38 3.76
CA ILE A 222 -45.23 -8.63 5.17
C ILE A 222 -46.46 -9.05 5.98
N ASN A 223 -47.61 -8.38 5.77
CA ASN A 223 -48.85 -8.70 6.48
C ASN A 223 -49.33 -10.14 6.18
N GLN A 224 -49.06 -10.65 4.96
CA GLN A 224 -49.40 -12.03 4.55
C GLN A 224 -48.33 -13.07 4.92
N SER A 225 -47.15 -12.63 5.36
CA SER A 225 -46.07 -13.49 5.83
C SER A 225 -46.28 -13.96 7.27
N GLN A 226 -45.66 -15.08 7.60
CA GLN A 226 -45.40 -15.55 8.96
C GLN A 226 -43.88 -15.69 9.18
N SER A 227 -43.44 -15.72 10.44
CA SER A 227 -42.03 -15.93 10.77
C SER A 227 -41.48 -17.19 10.08
N GLY A 228 -40.30 -17.07 9.48
CA GLY A 228 -39.68 -18.07 8.61
C GLY A 228 -39.86 -17.79 7.11
N ASP A 229 -40.83 -16.98 6.71
CA ASP A 229 -41.08 -16.65 5.29
C ASP A 229 -40.01 -15.77 4.66
N THR A 230 -39.95 -15.84 3.33
CA THR A 230 -39.13 -14.95 2.50
C THR A 230 -40.02 -14.12 1.58
N ALA A 231 -40.01 -12.79 1.75
CA ALA A 231 -40.62 -11.83 0.86
C ALA A 231 -39.61 -11.41 -0.24
N ILE A 232 -39.89 -11.80 -1.49
CA ILE A 232 -39.07 -11.53 -2.67
C ILE A 232 -39.68 -10.34 -3.42
N VAL A 233 -38.89 -9.27 -3.57
CA VAL A 233 -39.35 -7.99 -4.12
C VAL A 233 -38.70 -7.75 -5.48
N TYR A 234 -39.53 -7.56 -6.51
CA TYR A 234 -39.09 -7.22 -7.86
C TYR A 234 -38.67 -5.74 -7.95
N PRO A 235 -37.74 -5.39 -8.88
CA PRO A 235 -37.32 -4.01 -9.11
C PRO A 235 -38.50 -3.06 -9.35
N GLY A 236 -38.43 -1.88 -8.73
CA GLY A 236 -39.50 -0.89 -8.69
C GLY A 236 -39.27 0.13 -7.58
N ILE A 237 -40.07 1.20 -7.62
CA ILE A 237 -40.14 2.20 -6.55
C ILE A 237 -41.39 1.90 -5.71
N TYR A 238 -41.18 1.70 -4.42
CA TYR A 238 -42.22 1.44 -3.43
C TYR A 238 -42.27 2.62 -2.46
N GLU A 239 -43.25 3.52 -2.65
CA GLU A 239 -43.51 4.64 -1.75
C GLU A 239 -44.23 4.11 -0.49
N GLU A 240 -43.45 3.65 0.50
CA GLU A 240 -43.93 2.98 1.70
C GLU A 240 -43.00 3.24 2.90
N ASN A 241 -43.58 3.21 4.10
CA ASN A 241 -42.84 3.02 5.35
C ASN A 241 -43.19 1.63 5.88
N ILE A 242 -42.21 0.71 5.88
CA ILE A 242 -42.45 -0.70 6.19
C ILE A 242 -42.11 -1.05 7.64
N ASN A 243 -42.87 -1.98 8.20
CA ASN A 243 -42.71 -2.54 9.54
C ASN A 243 -42.73 -4.07 9.46
N PHE A 244 -41.74 -4.71 10.09
CA PHE A 244 -41.65 -6.18 10.15
C PHE A 244 -42.74 -6.85 11.01
N GLU A 245 -43.53 -6.08 11.79
CA GLU A 245 -44.66 -6.55 12.60
C GLU A 245 -44.31 -7.72 13.55
N SER A 246 -43.13 -7.65 14.18
CA SER A 246 -42.62 -8.69 15.07
C SER A 246 -42.47 -10.07 14.39
N LYS A 247 -42.24 -10.12 13.07
CA LYS A 247 -42.03 -11.36 12.30
C LYS A 247 -40.55 -11.55 11.94
N ASN A 248 -40.00 -12.71 12.29
CA ASN A 248 -38.65 -13.11 11.88
C ASN A 248 -38.68 -13.59 10.42
N ILE A 249 -38.61 -12.66 9.47
CA ILE A 249 -38.70 -12.93 8.02
C ILE A 249 -37.48 -12.42 7.27
N VAL A 250 -37.28 -12.96 6.07
CA VAL A 250 -36.32 -12.44 5.10
C VAL A 250 -37.08 -11.55 4.12
N ILE A 251 -36.70 -10.29 4.01
CA ILE A 251 -37.17 -9.40 2.95
C ILE A 251 -35.99 -9.13 2.03
N SER A 252 -36.10 -9.49 0.76
CA SER A 252 -35.03 -9.29 -0.19
C SER A 252 -35.46 -8.92 -1.59
N SER A 253 -34.64 -8.12 -2.29
CA SER A 253 -34.74 -8.00 -3.73
C SER A 253 -34.25 -9.27 -4.44
N LEU A 254 -34.32 -9.27 -5.77
CA LEU A 254 -33.79 -10.36 -6.59
C LEU A 254 -32.27 -10.58 -6.43
N HIS A 255 -31.54 -9.63 -5.84
CA HIS A 255 -30.10 -9.74 -5.56
C HIS A 255 -29.75 -11.01 -4.77
N LEU A 256 -30.65 -11.50 -3.90
CA LEU A 256 -30.44 -12.74 -3.13
C LEU A 256 -30.19 -13.96 -4.02
N PHE A 257 -30.71 -13.98 -5.25
CA PHE A 257 -30.70 -15.15 -6.13
C PHE A 257 -29.68 -15.04 -7.26
N ASP A 258 -29.53 -13.86 -7.85
CA ASP A 258 -28.66 -13.65 -9.01
C ASP A 258 -27.33 -12.97 -8.67
N GLY A 259 -27.19 -12.42 -7.46
CA GLY A 259 -26.03 -11.64 -7.05
C GLY A 259 -25.87 -10.32 -7.80
N ASN A 260 -26.81 -9.94 -8.67
CA ASN A 260 -26.73 -8.73 -9.49
C ASN A 260 -26.99 -7.50 -8.62
N ARG A 261 -26.02 -6.59 -8.53
CA ARG A 261 -26.12 -5.35 -7.75
C ARG A 261 -27.09 -4.33 -8.37
N ASP A 262 -27.42 -4.43 -9.65
CA ASP A 262 -28.45 -3.59 -10.29
C ASP A 262 -29.80 -3.74 -9.59
N ASN A 263 -30.09 -4.92 -9.04
CA ASN A 263 -31.33 -5.15 -8.28
C ASN A 263 -31.37 -4.32 -6.99
N ILE A 264 -30.22 -4.00 -6.39
CA ILE A 264 -30.12 -3.15 -5.21
C ILE A 264 -30.49 -1.70 -5.57
N GLN A 265 -29.93 -1.19 -6.67
CA GLN A 265 -30.18 0.17 -7.14
C GLN A 265 -31.62 0.37 -7.64
N ASN A 266 -32.20 -0.67 -8.25
CA ASN A 266 -33.52 -0.59 -8.89
C ASN A 266 -34.68 -1.06 -7.99
N THR A 267 -34.43 -1.60 -6.80
CA THR A 267 -35.48 -1.96 -5.83
C THR A 267 -35.46 -0.96 -4.68
N ILE A 268 -36.31 0.07 -4.79
CA ILE A 268 -36.25 1.26 -3.96
C ILE A 268 -37.44 1.28 -2.99
N ILE A 269 -37.17 1.41 -1.70
CA ILE A 269 -38.16 1.77 -0.68
C ILE A 269 -38.00 3.27 -0.40
N ASP A 270 -39.02 4.05 -0.73
CA ASP A 270 -39.01 5.51 -0.60
C ASP A 270 -39.98 5.93 0.50
N GLY A 271 -39.45 6.55 1.56
CA GLY A 271 -40.24 6.99 2.72
C GLY A 271 -41.05 8.27 2.50
N GLY A 272 -40.97 8.91 1.32
CA GLY A 272 -41.81 10.07 0.98
C GLY A 272 -41.61 11.31 1.87
N ASN A 273 -40.44 11.43 2.51
CA ASN A 273 -40.09 12.42 3.54
C ASN A 273 -40.96 12.37 4.79
N ILE A 274 -41.39 11.16 5.20
CA ILE A 274 -42.21 10.94 6.39
C ILE A 274 -41.70 9.70 7.13
N ASN A 275 -41.53 9.81 8.45
CA ASN A 275 -41.15 8.73 9.36
C ASN A 275 -39.88 7.96 8.94
N SER A 276 -39.58 6.86 9.64
CA SER A 276 -38.55 5.91 9.24
C SER A 276 -39.00 5.12 8.01
N VAL A 277 -38.14 4.91 7.02
CA VAL A 277 -38.46 4.09 5.83
C VAL A 277 -38.70 2.63 6.24
N VAL A 278 -37.85 2.11 7.13
CA VAL A 278 -37.94 0.73 7.64
C VAL A 278 -37.93 0.75 9.16
N TYR A 279 -38.84 -0.02 9.76
CA TYR A 279 -38.89 -0.27 11.20
C TYR A 279 -38.76 -1.76 11.49
N ILE A 280 -37.81 -2.11 12.36
CA ILE A 280 -37.55 -3.47 12.84
C ILE A 280 -37.58 -3.42 14.36
N GLY A 281 -38.52 -4.11 15.00
CA GLY A 281 -38.64 -4.10 16.45
C GLY A 281 -39.31 -5.35 17.02
N ASP A 282 -39.44 -5.37 18.35
CA ASP A 282 -40.10 -6.42 19.15
C ASP A 282 -39.28 -7.71 19.32
N ASN A 283 -38.01 -7.59 19.72
CA ASN A 283 -37.12 -8.72 20.06
C ASN A 283 -36.85 -9.68 18.88
N LEU A 284 -36.65 -9.12 17.68
CA LEU A 284 -36.31 -9.90 16.49
C LEU A 284 -34.84 -10.34 16.50
N GLU A 285 -34.58 -11.53 15.95
CA GLU A 285 -33.26 -12.18 15.94
C GLU A 285 -32.52 -12.01 14.60
N THR A 286 -31.29 -12.51 14.51
CA THR A 286 -30.39 -12.32 13.35
C THR A 286 -30.84 -13.01 12.07
N ASN A 287 -31.77 -13.95 12.16
CA ASN A 287 -32.46 -14.55 11.02
C ASN A 287 -33.53 -13.63 10.40
N THR A 288 -33.83 -12.49 11.04
CA THR A 288 -34.53 -11.36 10.38
C THR A 288 -33.56 -10.65 9.46
N ILE A 289 -33.82 -10.68 8.16
CA ILE A 289 -32.89 -10.18 7.14
C ILE A 289 -33.58 -9.14 6.27
N LEU A 290 -32.93 -7.99 6.11
CA LEU A 290 -33.24 -7.01 5.05
C LEU A 290 -32.09 -6.98 4.06
N ASN A 291 -32.33 -7.41 2.82
CA ASN A 291 -31.27 -7.60 1.84
C ASN A 291 -31.54 -7.01 0.46
N GLY A 292 -30.64 -6.16 -0.03
CA GLY A 292 -30.64 -5.80 -1.45
C GLY A 292 -31.55 -4.64 -1.84
N PHE A 293 -31.69 -3.60 -1.00
CA PHE A 293 -32.58 -2.46 -1.28
C PHE A 293 -31.85 -1.12 -1.32
N THR A 294 -32.38 -0.19 -2.12
CA THR A 294 -32.14 1.24 -1.91
C THR A 294 -33.20 1.80 -0.97
N ILE A 295 -32.79 2.44 0.13
CA ILE A 295 -33.66 2.96 1.19
C ILE A 295 -33.43 4.46 1.29
N GLN A 296 -34.45 5.26 0.98
CA GLN A 296 -34.28 6.70 0.83
C GLN A 296 -35.46 7.55 1.29
N ASN A 297 -35.18 8.84 1.46
CA ASN A 297 -36.16 9.89 1.72
C ASN A 297 -37.04 9.62 2.96
N GLY A 298 -36.53 8.94 3.99
CA GLY A 298 -37.20 8.91 5.29
C GLY A 298 -36.91 10.18 6.08
N LYS A 299 -37.93 10.71 6.79
CA LYS A 299 -37.78 11.88 7.66
C LYS A 299 -38.50 11.67 8.98
N SER A 300 -37.74 11.32 10.02
CA SER A 300 -38.28 10.99 11.34
C SER A 300 -37.95 12.05 12.38
N SER A 301 -38.96 12.49 13.15
CA SER A 301 -38.78 13.42 14.27
C SER A 301 -38.44 12.74 15.60
N SER A 302 -38.39 11.41 15.62
CA SER A 302 -38.26 10.65 16.87
C SER A 302 -37.19 9.57 16.82
N TRP A 303 -36.89 9.05 15.63
CA TRP A 303 -35.95 7.94 15.44
C TRP A 303 -35.11 8.17 14.19
N ALA A 304 -34.56 7.12 13.60
CA ALA A 304 -33.78 7.25 12.39
C ALA A 304 -34.64 7.54 11.15
N GLY A 305 -34.08 8.26 10.19
CA GLY A 305 -34.74 8.53 8.92
C GLY A 305 -34.84 7.26 8.07
N GLY A 306 -33.72 6.54 7.89
CA GLY A 306 -33.68 5.35 7.03
C GLY A 306 -34.27 4.11 7.72
N ILE A 307 -33.48 3.48 8.58
CA ILE A 307 -33.82 2.23 9.26
C ILE A 307 -33.78 2.45 10.77
N THR A 308 -34.90 2.18 11.45
CA THR A 308 -34.95 2.13 12.91
C THR A 308 -34.96 0.67 13.36
N ILE A 309 -33.99 0.31 14.21
CA ILE A 309 -33.89 -1.00 14.86
C ILE A 309 -34.14 -0.80 16.36
N MET A 310 -35.21 -1.37 16.88
CA MET A 310 -35.60 -1.24 18.28
C MET A 310 -35.54 -2.59 18.98
N GLU A 311 -34.69 -2.71 20.00
CA GLU A 311 -34.59 -3.92 20.84
C GLU A 311 -34.53 -5.22 20.02
N SER A 312 -33.74 -5.25 18.94
CA SER A 312 -33.68 -6.36 17.97
C SER A 312 -32.29 -6.51 17.37
N SER A 313 -31.95 -7.69 16.87
CA SER A 313 -30.62 -8.00 16.30
C SER A 313 -30.68 -8.46 14.84
N PRO A 314 -31.29 -7.70 13.90
CA PRO A 314 -31.43 -8.15 12.50
C PRO A 314 -30.09 -8.15 11.74
N THR A 315 -30.08 -8.81 10.57
CA THR A 315 -29.03 -8.65 9.57
C THR A 315 -29.50 -7.67 8.48
N ILE A 316 -28.77 -6.58 8.30
CA ILE A 316 -28.94 -5.63 7.19
C ILE A 316 -27.79 -5.86 6.21
N SER A 317 -28.11 -6.27 4.97
CA SER A 317 -27.07 -6.61 4.00
C SER A 317 -27.32 -6.09 2.59
N ASN A 318 -26.23 -5.72 1.90
CA ASN A 318 -26.29 -5.34 0.49
C ASN A 318 -27.28 -4.19 0.22
N CYS A 319 -27.37 -3.21 1.11
CA CYS A 319 -28.31 -2.08 0.99
C CYS A 319 -27.59 -0.77 0.64
N ILE A 320 -28.27 0.10 -0.10
CA ILE A 320 -27.90 1.49 -0.32
C ILE A 320 -28.83 2.36 0.54
N ILE A 321 -28.31 3.02 1.56
CA ILE A 321 -29.11 3.81 2.52
C ILE A 321 -28.72 5.27 2.36
N LYS A 322 -29.62 6.09 1.79
CA LYS A 322 -29.27 7.44 1.37
C LYS A 322 -30.36 8.49 1.54
N ASN A 323 -29.96 9.75 1.67
CA ASN A 323 -30.88 10.89 1.69
C ASN A 323 -31.96 10.77 2.78
N ASN A 324 -31.60 10.20 3.93
CA ASN A 324 -32.51 10.08 5.06
C ASN A 324 -32.16 11.08 6.15
N ASP A 325 -33.18 11.60 6.82
CA ASP A 325 -33.06 12.62 7.86
C ASP A 325 -33.74 12.15 9.15
N GLY A 326 -32.95 11.88 10.19
CA GLY A 326 -33.43 11.32 11.45
C GLY A 326 -33.21 12.23 12.64
N TYR A 327 -33.92 11.97 13.73
CA TYR A 327 -33.60 12.55 15.03
C TYR A 327 -32.44 11.77 15.68
N ASP A 328 -32.58 10.44 15.77
CA ASP A 328 -31.65 9.51 16.41
C ASP A 328 -31.02 8.52 15.39
N GLY A 329 -30.30 9.08 14.42
CA GLY A 329 -29.49 8.38 13.41
C GLY A 329 -29.99 8.72 12.01
N GLY A 330 -29.13 9.13 11.09
CA GLY A 330 -29.62 9.52 9.76
C GLY A 330 -30.00 8.28 8.94
N GLY A 331 -29.00 7.45 8.68
CA GLY A 331 -29.15 6.21 7.92
C GLY A 331 -29.78 5.09 8.75
N ILE A 332 -29.11 4.67 9.83
CA ILE A 332 -29.55 3.58 10.71
C ILE A 332 -29.49 4.04 12.17
N GLY A 333 -30.58 3.85 12.92
CA GLY A 333 -30.65 4.11 14.36
C GLY A 333 -30.98 2.84 15.13
N CYS A 334 -30.09 2.42 16.03
CA CYS A 334 -30.29 1.27 16.90
C CYS A 334 -30.57 1.73 18.33
N ILE A 335 -31.75 1.39 18.84
CA ILE A 335 -32.30 1.87 20.11
C ILE A 335 -32.62 0.68 20.99
N GLY A 336 -31.78 0.42 21.99
CA GLY A 336 -31.94 -0.69 22.92
C GLY A 336 -32.53 -0.28 24.27
N ASN A 337 -32.38 -1.18 25.24
CA ASN A 337 -32.62 -0.97 26.66
C ASN A 337 -31.38 -1.43 27.46
N TYR A 338 -31.37 -1.15 28.76
CA TYR A 338 -30.22 -1.52 29.61
C TYR A 338 -30.30 -2.96 30.13
N ASP A 339 -31.39 -3.68 29.85
CA ASP A 339 -31.65 -5.00 30.41
C ASP A 339 -31.04 -6.12 29.55
N ASN A 340 -30.96 -5.92 28.22
CA ASN A 340 -30.43 -6.90 27.28
C ASN A 340 -29.32 -6.31 26.39
N ASP A 341 -28.50 -7.19 25.80
CA ASP A 341 -27.53 -6.84 24.76
C ASP A 341 -28.09 -7.23 23.37
N TYR A 342 -27.87 -6.38 22.38
CA TYR A 342 -28.36 -6.58 21.01
C TYR A 342 -27.20 -6.61 20.02
N TYR A 343 -27.22 -7.48 19.02
CA TYR A 343 -26.08 -7.76 18.14
C TYR A 343 -26.48 -7.76 16.65
N PRO A 344 -26.96 -6.63 16.10
CA PRO A 344 -27.28 -6.57 14.68
C PRO A 344 -26.02 -6.68 13.82
N ILE A 345 -26.18 -7.22 12.62
CA ILE A 345 -25.09 -7.34 11.64
C ILE A 345 -25.40 -6.41 10.47
N ILE A 346 -24.50 -5.49 10.18
CA ILE A 346 -24.61 -4.55 9.06
C ILE A 346 -23.46 -4.85 8.11
N LYS A 347 -23.74 -5.36 6.91
CA LYS A 347 -22.70 -5.80 5.99
C LYS A 347 -22.92 -5.44 4.53
N ASN A 348 -21.84 -5.15 3.80
CA ASN A 348 -21.89 -4.85 2.36
C ASN A 348 -22.83 -3.67 2.02
N CYS A 349 -22.98 -2.70 2.93
CA CYS A 349 -23.89 -1.57 2.75
C CYS A 349 -23.14 -0.30 2.32
N LEU A 350 -23.78 0.50 1.47
CA LEU A 350 -23.36 1.86 1.15
C LEU A 350 -24.31 2.84 1.86
N ILE A 351 -23.81 3.56 2.85
CA ILE A 351 -24.59 4.45 3.72
C ILE A 351 -24.09 5.87 3.50
N TYR A 352 -24.86 6.69 2.78
CA TYR A 352 -24.37 8.01 2.40
C TYR A 352 -25.40 9.12 2.33
N ASN A 353 -24.94 10.35 2.52
CA ASN A 353 -25.79 11.55 2.49
C ASN A 353 -27.02 11.45 3.40
N ASN A 354 -26.85 10.88 4.59
CA ASN A 354 -27.86 10.87 5.63
C ASN A 354 -27.52 11.91 6.70
N SER A 355 -28.54 12.49 7.33
CA SER A 355 -28.39 13.53 8.35
C SER A 355 -29.13 13.21 9.63
N ASN A 356 -28.61 13.66 10.77
CA ASN A 356 -29.38 13.70 12.02
C ASN A 356 -29.00 14.84 12.97
N TYR A 357 -29.79 15.00 14.03
CA TYR A 357 -29.57 15.99 15.08
C TYR A 357 -28.57 15.54 16.16
N TRP A 358 -28.57 14.25 16.52
CA TRP A 358 -27.77 13.71 17.61
C TRP A 358 -26.42 13.14 17.19
N TYR A 359 -26.22 11.83 17.20
CA TYR A 359 -24.88 11.23 16.99
C TYR A 359 -24.94 10.25 15.82
N GLY A 360 -23.87 10.04 15.07
CA GLY A 360 -23.88 8.99 14.03
C GLY A 360 -24.83 9.30 12.87
N GLY A 361 -24.49 10.29 12.05
CA GLY A 361 -25.27 10.63 10.85
C GLY A 361 -25.50 9.42 9.92
N GLY A 362 -24.50 8.55 9.79
CA GLY A 362 -24.64 7.25 9.10
C GLY A 362 -25.32 6.20 9.98
N ILE A 363 -24.66 5.79 11.06
CA ILE A 363 -25.17 4.79 12.01
C ILE A 363 -25.05 5.29 13.45
N GLN A 364 -26.14 5.22 14.19
CA GLN A 364 -26.21 5.49 15.63
C GLN A 364 -26.56 4.20 16.39
N CYS A 365 -25.87 3.94 17.51
CA CYS A 365 -26.17 2.82 18.41
C CYS A 365 -26.20 3.28 19.87
N TRP A 366 -27.32 2.98 20.53
CA TRP A 366 -27.61 3.41 21.88
C TRP A 366 -28.13 2.27 22.76
N LYS A 367 -27.70 2.26 24.04
CA LYS A 367 -28.11 1.31 25.09
C LYS A 367 -27.81 -0.14 24.73
N ARG A 368 -26.55 -0.55 24.94
CA ARG A 368 -26.10 -1.95 24.82
C ARG A 368 -26.33 -2.58 23.44
N PHE A 369 -26.39 -1.74 22.40
CA PHE A 369 -26.38 -2.21 21.01
C PHE A 369 -24.95 -2.42 20.55
N SER A 370 -24.59 -3.67 20.28
CA SER A 370 -23.23 -4.08 19.94
C SER A 370 -23.11 -4.59 18.50
N PRO A 371 -23.19 -3.73 17.47
CA PRO A 371 -23.21 -4.18 16.08
C PRO A 371 -21.86 -4.73 15.60
N GLN A 372 -21.94 -5.61 14.60
CA GLN A 372 -20.84 -5.89 13.68
C GLN A 372 -21.07 -5.14 12.37
N ILE A 373 -20.10 -4.32 11.96
CA ILE A 373 -20.14 -3.52 10.74
C ILE A 373 -19.02 -4.02 9.83
N ILE A 374 -19.39 -4.65 8.72
CA ILE A 374 -18.45 -5.42 7.90
C ILE A 374 -18.55 -5.00 6.44
N ASN A 375 -17.44 -4.65 5.80
CA ASN A 375 -17.41 -4.41 4.35
C ASN A 375 -18.37 -3.28 3.90
N CYS A 376 -18.51 -2.25 4.74
CA CYS A 376 -19.43 -1.14 4.52
C CYS A 376 -18.68 0.13 4.09
N ILE A 377 -19.32 0.93 3.25
CA ILE A 377 -18.88 2.28 2.89
C ILE A 377 -19.82 3.26 3.58
N ILE A 378 -19.28 4.08 4.48
CA ILE A 378 -20.03 5.07 5.26
C ILE A 378 -19.49 6.43 4.86
N ALA A 379 -20.22 7.13 3.98
CA ALA A 379 -19.71 8.27 3.25
C ALA A 379 -20.62 9.51 3.31
N LYS A 380 -20.06 10.72 3.41
CA LYS A 380 -20.85 11.97 3.25
C LYS A 380 -22.07 12.09 4.18
N ASN A 381 -22.05 11.43 5.34
CA ASN A 381 -23.14 11.56 6.32
C ASN A 381 -22.85 12.73 7.26
N LYS A 382 -23.91 13.37 7.76
CA LYS A 382 -23.82 14.60 8.53
C LYS A 382 -24.53 14.48 9.88
N THR A 383 -23.97 15.10 10.91
CA THR A 383 -24.65 15.24 12.20
C THR A 383 -24.47 16.63 12.80
N GLU A 384 -25.48 17.13 13.51
CA GLU A 384 -25.38 18.38 14.27
C GLU A 384 -24.57 18.25 15.58
N ASN A 385 -24.25 17.03 16.03
CA ASN A 385 -23.45 16.80 17.25
C ASN A 385 -22.06 16.19 16.94
N ASN A 386 -21.78 14.96 17.39
CA ASN A 386 -20.49 14.28 17.23
C ASN A 386 -20.67 12.97 16.43
N GLY A 387 -19.65 12.56 15.68
CA GLY A 387 -19.67 11.29 14.94
C GLY A 387 -20.48 11.39 13.66
N GLY A 388 -20.01 12.12 12.66
CA GLY A 388 -20.71 12.28 11.37
C GLY A 388 -21.06 10.95 10.71
N GLY A 389 -20.11 10.02 10.67
CA GLY A 389 -20.33 8.67 10.17
C GLY A 389 -21.00 7.77 11.20
N LEU A 390 -20.37 7.64 12.37
CA LEU A 390 -20.73 6.64 13.38
C LEU A 390 -20.81 7.22 14.80
N GLY A 391 -21.83 6.81 15.56
CA GLY A 391 -22.06 7.24 16.94
C GLY A 391 -22.42 6.08 17.88
N PHE A 392 -21.62 5.85 18.92
CA PHE A 392 -21.80 4.74 19.87
C PHE A 392 -21.87 5.20 21.31
N TYR A 393 -22.95 4.94 22.04
CA TYR A 393 -23.04 5.36 23.44
C TYR A 393 -23.94 4.48 24.32
N GLY A 394 -23.69 4.50 25.63
CA GLY A 394 -24.43 3.70 26.60
C GLY A 394 -24.05 2.22 26.59
N ASN A 395 -22.74 1.93 26.62
CA ASN A 395 -22.16 0.58 26.54
C ASN A 395 -22.47 -0.15 25.23
N SER A 396 -22.56 0.59 24.13
CA SER A 396 -22.84 0.09 22.78
C SER A 396 -21.52 -0.19 22.08
N ASN A 397 -20.93 -1.38 22.32
CA ASN A 397 -19.62 -1.75 21.76
C ASN A 397 -19.73 -1.97 20.23
N ALA A 398 -18.63 -2.02 19.49
CA ALA A 398 -18.74 -2.36 18.05
C ALA A 398 -17.48 -3.03 17.52
N GLU A 399 -17.67 -3.82 16.47
CA GLU A 399 -16.59 -4.37 15.66
C GLU A 399 -16.76 -3.90 14.21
N ILE A 400 -15.77 -3.15 13.72
CA ILE A 400 -15.75 -2.54 12.39
C ILE A 400 -14.62 -3.19 11.60
N ILE A 401 -14.97 -3.88 10.52
CA ILE A 401 -14.04 -4.70 9.73
C ILE A 401 -14.17 -4.36 8.25
N ASN A 402 -13.03 -4.11 7.58
CA ASN A 402 -12.99 -3.87 6.15
C ASN A 402 -13.96 -2.76 5.70
N CYS A 403 -14.09 -1.70 6.49
CA CYS A 403 -14.97 -0.58 6.18
C CYS A 403 -14.19 0.62 5.66
N THR A 404 -14.83 1.41 4.81
CA THR A 404 -14.33 2.73 4.39
C THR A 404 -15.25 3.80 4.99
N ILE A 405 -14.74 4.57 5.95
CA ILE A 405 -15.46 5.66 6.64
C ILE A 405 -14.87 6.99 6.17
N VAL A 406 -15.59 7.72 5.33
CA VAL A 406 -14.98 8.80 4.53
C VAL A 406 -15.91 9.99 4.32
N ASP A 407 -15.36 11.21 4.25
CA ASP A 407 -16.11 12.44 3.95
C ASP A 407 -17.32 12.73 4.87
N ASN A 408 -17.38 12.16 6.07
CA ASN A 408 -18.47 12.42 6.98
C ASN A 408 -18.24 13.72 7.77
N GLU A 409 -19.32 14.42 8.10
CA GLU A 409 -19.30 15.73 8.75
C GLU A 409 -20.01 15.71 10.12
N SER A 410 -19.41 16.38 11.09
CA SER A 410 -20.05 16.67 12.38
C SER A 410 -19.86 18.13 12.76
N ASN A 411 -20.76 18.73 13.54
CA ASN A 411 -20.52 20.11 13.97
C ASN A 411 -19.50 20.18 15.12
N ILE A 412 -19.50 19.21 16.06
CA ILE A 412 -18.72 19.31 17.30
C ILE A 412 -17.35 18.62 17.21
N ALA A 413 -17.31 17.30 17.05
CA ALA A 413 -16.06 16.54 16.99
C ALA A 413 -16.26 15.17 16.33
N ALA A 414 -15.15 14.60 15.85
CA ALA A 414 -15.08 13.32 15.15
C ALA A 414 -16.05 13.23 13.97
N GLY A 415 -15.64 13.74 12.81
CA GLY A 415 -16.40 13.52 11.58
C GLY A 415 -16.64 12.03 11.31
N GLY A 416 -15.66 11.18 11.61
CA GLY A 416 -15.72 9.74 11.33
C GLY A 416 -16.53 8.97 12.36
N LEU A 417 -16.01 8.86 13.59
CA LEU A 417 -16.63 8.06 14.65
C LEU A 417 -16.48 8.70 16.02
N TRP A 418 -17.61 8.84 16.71
CA TRP A 418 -17.65 9.23 18.12
C TRP A 418 -18.18 8.09 18.99
N SER A 419 -17.55 7.88 20.15
CA SER A 419 -18.03 6.93 21.14
C SER A 419 -18.02 7.48 22.57
N SER A 420 -19.01 7.10 23.38
CA SER A 420 -19.04 7.37 24.82
C SER A 420 -19.38 6.13 25.66
N GLY A 421 -18.51 5.78 26.61
CA GLY A 421 -18.73 4.62 27.49
C GLY A 421 -18.77 3.29 26.76
N SER A 422 -18.15 3.20 25.57
CA SER A 422 -18.25 2.05 24.67
C SER A 422 -16.87 1.66 24.16
N ASN A 423 -16.63 0.37 23.94
CA ASN A 423 -15.37 -0.16 23.43
C ASN A 423 -15.51 -0.55 21.96
N ILE A 424 -14.70 0.06 21.11
CA ILE A 424 -14.80 -0.07 19.66
C ILE A 424 -13.53 -0.74 19.13
N LYS A 425 -13.73 -1.79 18.34
CA LYS A 425 -12.66 -2.49 17.62
C LYS A 425 -12.74 -2.13 16.15
N ILE A 426 -11.61 -1.71 15.58
CA ILE A 426 -11.50 -1.37 14.16
C ILE A 426 -10.38 -2.19 13.55
N LYS A 427 -10.66 -2.87 12.43
CA LYS A 427 -9.69 -3.70 11.72
C LYS A 427 -9.82 -3.60 10.21
N ASN A 428 -8.70 -3.68 9.49
CA ASN A 428 -8.63 -3.68 8.03
C ASN A 428 -9.39 -2.51 7.38
N SER A 429 -9.51 -1.38 8.04
CA SER A 429 -10.45 -0.32 7.65
C SER A 429 -9.72 0.99 7.33
N ILE A 430 -10.34 1.81 6.49
CA ILE A 430 -9.88 3.15 6.14
C ILE A 430 -10.80 4.18 6.81
N VAL A 431 -10.22 5.17 7.50
CA VAL A 431 -10.95 6.31 8.07
C VAL A 431 -10.27 7.60 7.63
N TRP A 432 -10.88 8.31 6.67
CA TRP A 432 -10.20 9.40 5.97
C TRP A 432 -11.13 10.57 5.64
N SER A 433 -10.60 11.80 5.58
CA SER A 433 -11.34 12.97 5.09
C SER A 433 -12.64 13.29 5.87
N ASN A 434 -12.81 12.74 7.08
CA ASN A 434 -13.97 13.09 7.89
C ASN A 434 -13.67 14.38 8.66
N ASN A 435 -14.64 15.30 8.68
CA ASN A 435 -14.44 16.64 9.18
C ASN A 435 -15.36 16.96 10.35
N SER A 436 -14.91 17.86 11.22
CA SER A 436 -15.81 18.53 12.15
C SER A 436 -15.61 20.03 12.15
N GLU A 437 -16.70 20.79 12.31
CA GLU A 437 -16.67 22.25 12.23
C GLU A 437 -15.85 22.86 13.38
N ILE A 438 -16.06 22.39 14.62
CA ILE A 438 -15.38 22.92 15.80
C ILE A 438 -13.98 22.30 16.00
N ASN A 439 -13.79 21.00 15.70
CA ASN A 439 -12.52 20.28 15.94
C ASN A 439 -12.00 19.54 14.70
N PRO A 440 -11.54 20.26 13.66
CA PRO A 440 -11.28 19.71 12.32
C PRO A 440 -10.17 18.64 12.25
N SER A 441 -9.35 18.51 13.29
CA SER A 441 -8.20 17.58 13.34
C SER A 441 -8.52 16.23 14.01
N THR A 442 -9.79 15.82 14.06
CA THR A 442 -10.22 14.58 14.75
C THR A 442 -11.05 13.68 13.84
N GLN A 443 -10.53 12.49 13.51
CA GLN A 443 -11.30 11.43 12.84
C GLN A 443 -12.16 10.63 13.83
N LEU A 444 -11.54 10.26 14.95
CA LEU A 444 -12.11 9.43 16.00
C LEU A 444 -12.07 10.16 17.34
N VAL A 445 -13.13 10.04 18.14
CA VAL A 445 -13.13 10.54 19.52
C VAL A 445 -13.82 9.52 20.42
N SER A 446 -13.18 9.17 21.54
CA SER A 446 -13.77 8.34 22.59
C SER A 446 -13.81 9.10 23.91
N VAL A 447 -14.97 9.09 24.56
CA VAL A 447 -15.21 9.64 25.89
C VAL A 447 -15.52 8.49 26.83
N SER A 448 -14.67 8.25 27.84
CA SER A 448 -14.87 7.18 28.84
C SER A 448 -15.04 5.75 28.25
N GLY A 449 -14.44 5.47 27.10
CA GLY A 449 -14.38 4.15 26.45
C GLY A 449 -12.98 3.85 25.91
N SER A 450 -12.83 2.89 24.99
CA SER A 450 -11.52 2.58 24.38
C SER A 450 -11.63 2.22 22.89
N PHE A 451 -10.54 2.50 22.16
CA PHE A 451 -10.33 2.04 20.80
C PHE A 451 -9.28 0.94 20.76
N ASN A 452 -9.58 -0.15 20.05
CA ASN A 452 -8.61 -1.17 19.68
C ASN A 452 -8.52 -1.22 18.15
N ILE A 453 -7.44 -0.68 17.59
CA ILE A 453 -7.30 -0.41 16.16
C ILE A 453 -6.11 -1.22 15.62
N ASN A 454 -6.33 -2.07 14.62
CA ASN A 454 -5.24 -2.86 14.01
C ASN A 454 -5.39 -2.92 12.50
N TYR A 455 -4.29 -2.87 11.75
CA TYR A 455 -4.35 -2.95 10.29
C TYR A 455 -5.32 -1.90 9.73
N CYS A 456 -5.15 -0.63 10.07
CA CYS A 456 -6.04 0.44 9.61
C CYS A 456 -5.26 1.63 9.08
N ASP A 457 -5.83 2.34 8.12
CA ASP A 457 -5.30 3.62 7.65
C ASP A 457 -6.25 4.73 8.12
N ILE A 458 -5.78 5.57 9.05
CA ILE A 458 -6.61 6.54 9.75
C ILE A 458 -5.90 7.89 9.76
N GLN A 459 -6.54 8.90 9.17
CA GLN A 459 -6.00 10.24 9.14
C GLN A 459 -5.79 10.78 10.56
N TYR A 460 -4.63 11.37 10.84
CA TYR A 460 -4.29 11.92 12.17
C TYR A 460 -4.29 10.90 13.31
N ILE A 461 -4.10 9.61 13.03
CA ILE A 461 -4.09 8.57 14.07
C ILE A 461 -3.05 8.86 15.16
N ASN A 462 -1.94 9.51 14.80
CA ASN A 462 -0.86 9.88 15.71
C ASN A 462 -1.28 10.90 16.78
N ASN A 463 -2.41 11.59 16.61
CA ASN A 463 -2.96 12.54 17.58
C ASN A 463 -3.85 11.86 18.64
N LEU A 464 -4.14 10.57 18.51
CA LEU A 464 -4.96 9.83 19.44
C LEU A 464 -4.11 9.28 20.59
N ASN A 465 -4.45 9.67 21.82
CA ASN A 465 -3.83 9.13 23.03
C ASN A 465 -4.39 7.72 23.34
N ASP A 466 -3.54 6.83 23.87
CA ASP A 466 -3.94 5.52 24.41
C ASP A 466 -4.65 4.57 23.41
N ILE A 467 -4.20 4.49 22.16
CA ILE A 467 -4.67 3.45 21.23
C ILE A 467 -3.99 2.11 21.55
N ALA A 468 -4.79 1.06 21.78
CA ALA A 468 -4.30 -0.31 21.76
C ALA A 468 -4.34 -0.87 20.32
N GLY A 469 -3.24 -1.50 19.88
CA GLY A 469 -3.16 -2.21 18.61
C GLY A 469 -1.91 -1.87 17.80
N SER A 470 -1.78 -2.44 16.59
CA SER A 470 -0.57 -2.36 15.78
C SER A 470 -0.86 -2.38 14.28
N ASN A 471 0.15 -2.03 13.46
CA ASN A 471 0.06 -1.97 11.99
C ASN A 471 -0.98 -0.96 11.51
N ASN A 472 -0.95 0.25 12.06
CA ASN A 472 -1.83 1.33 11.61
C ASN A 472 -1.02 2.41 10.90
N PHE A 473 -1.64 3.05 9.92
CA PHE A 473 -1.03 4.03 9.02
C PHE A 473 -1.79 5.36 9.08
N ASP A 474 -1.10 6.41 8.64
CA ASP A 474 -1.63 7.76 8.43
C ASP A 474 -1.12 8.22 7.05
N LEU A 475 -1.57 7.54 6.01
CA LEU A 475 -1.13 7.73 4.63
C LEU A 475 -2.33 8.08 3.75
N TYR A 476 -2.12 8.87 2.70
CA TYR A 476 -3.22 9.20 1.81
C TYR A 476 -3.72 7.91 1.10
N PRO A 477 -5.03 7.58 1.13
CA PRO A 477 -5.52 6.31 0.59
C PRO A 477 -5.54 6.20 -0.94
N TYR A 478 -5.36 7.30 -1.68
CA TYR A 478 -5.45 7.34 -3.15
C TYR A 478 -6.75 6.75 -3.72
N PHE A 479 -7.90 7.25 -3.28
CA PHE A 479 -9.20 6.90 -3.86
C PHE A 479 -9.31 7.36 -5.32
N ASN A 480 -10.00 6.59 -6.16
CA ASN A 480 -10.17 6.88 -7.58
C ASN A 480 -11.01 8.14 -7.86
N ASP A 481 -12.18 8.30 -7.20
CA ASP A 481 -13.05 9.47 -7.41
C ASP A 481 -14.04 9.67 -6.24
N MET A 482 -13.59 10.40 -5.21
CA MET A 482 -14.42 10.69 -4.01
C MET A 482 -15.66 11.54 -4.33
N ASP A 483 -15.62 12.39 -5.35
CA ASP A 483 -16.75 13.25 -5.71
C ASP A 483 -17.92 12.42 -6.22
N ASN A 484 -17.62 11.33 -6.95
CA ASN A 484 -18.61 10.41 -7.51
C ASN A 484 -18.86 9.14 -6.66
N LEU A 485 -18.46 9.13 -5.38
CA LEU A 485 -18.61 8.00 -4.45
C LEU A 485 -17.79 6.76 -4.82
N ASP A 486 -16.79 6.89 -5.70
CA ASP A 486 -15.84 5.82 -6.00
C ASP A 486 -14.67 5.88 -5.03
N TYR A 487 -14.84 5.14 -3.93
CA TYR A 487 -13.84 4.98 -2.89
C TYR A 487 -12.98 3.72 -3.08
N SER A 488 -12.94 3.16 -4.28
CA SER A 488 -11.94 2.15 -4.62
C SER A 488 -10.55 2.80 -4.65
N ILE A 489 -9.53 2.06 -4.23
CA ILE A 489 -8.15 2.55 -4.16
C ILE A 489 -7.42 2.29 -5.47
N ASN A 490 -6.65 3.28 -5.92
CA ASN A 490 -5.87 3.19 -7.16
C ASN A 490 -4.52 2.47 -6.94
N SER A 491 -3.79 2.22 -8.03
CA SER A 491 -2.54 1.46 -7.98
C SER A 491 -1.43 2.07 -7.12
N GLN A 492 -1.47 3.36 -6.79
CA GLN A 492 -0.47 4.03 -5.95
C GLN A 492 -0.71 3.82 -4.43
N SER A 493 -1.88 3.27 -4.06
CA SER A 493 -2.32 3.21 -2.68
C SER A 493 -1.52 2.25 -1.81
N PHE A 494 -1.00 2.74 -0.68
CA PHE A 494 -0.40 1.91 0.36
C PHE A 494 -1.41 0.98 1.06
N CYS A 495 -2.71 1.17 0.84
CA CYS A 495 -3.74 0.29 1.38
C CYS A 495 -3.78 -1.07 0.66
N ILE A 496 -3.16 -1.19 -0.52
CA ILE A 496 -3.11 -2.44 -1.28
C ILE A 496 -2.21 -3.45 -0.55
N GLY A 497 -2.77 -4.62 -0.20
CA GLY A 497 -2.07 -5.71 0.48
C GLY A 497 -1.67 -5.42 1.93
N ALA A 498 -2.15 -4.33 2.53
CA ALA A 498 -1.73 -3.89 3.87
C ALA A 498 -2.58 -4.44 5.03
N GLY A 499 -3.68 -5.14 4.73
CA GLY A 499 -4.56 -5.75 5.71
C GLY A 499 -4.12 -7.14 6.19
N THR A 500 -4.92 -7.74 7.07
CA THR A 500 -4.73 -9.12 7.54
C THR A 500 -5.93 -10.01 7.20
N LEU A 501 -5.68 -11.26 6.83
CA LEU A 501 -6.73 -12.27 6.60
C LEU A 501 -7.62 -12.53 7.83
N THR A 502 -7.12 -12.25 9.04
CA THR A 502 -7.81 -12.60 10.29
C THR A 502 -9.05 -11.75 10.53
N GLY A 503 -10.21 -12.30 10.19
CA GLY A 503 -11.53 -11.68 10.36
C GLY A 503 -12.01 -10.92 9.12
N ALA A 504 -11.21 -10.85 8.05
CA ALA A 504 -11.63 -10.24 6.79
C ALA A 504 -12.78 -11.05 6.14
N PRO A 505 -13.74 -10.39 5.47
CA PRO A 505 -14.75 -11.08 4.67
C PRO A 505 -14.13 -11.76 3.44
N ASN A 506 -14.79 -12.78 2.89
CA ASN A 506 -14.30 -13.52 1.73
C ASN A 506 -14.33 -12.73 0.40
N CYS A 507 -15.08 -11.64 0.36
CA CYS A 507 -15.20 -10.77 -0.80
C CYS A 507 -15.32 -9.31 -0.37
N ASP A 508 -14.96 -8.41 -1.28
CA ASP A 508 -15.08 -6.96 -1.11
C ASP A 508 -16.51 -6.46 -1.36
N TYR A 509 -16.72 -5.14 -1.34
CA TYR A 509 -18.03 -4.52 -1.52
C TYR A 509 -18.66 -4.84 -2.89
N GLU A 510 -17.86 -4.98 -3.95
CA GLU A 510 -18.32 -5.31 -5.31
C GLU A 510 -18.46 -6.82 -5.56
N GLY A 511 -18.04 -7.64 -4.60
CA GLY A 511 -18.08 -9.10 -4.70
C GLY A 511 -16.80 -9.71 -5.29
N ASN A 512 -15.73 -8.92 -5.43
CA ASN A 512 -14.42 -9.45 -5.82
C ASN A 512 -13.88 -10.34 -4.69
N PRO A 513 -13.22 -11.47 -5.00
CA PRO A 513 -12.58 -12.31 -3.99
C PRO A 513 -11.57 -11.52 -3.16
N ARG A 514 -11.43 -11.87 -1.88
CA ARG A 514 -10.45 -11.29 -0.97
C ARG A 514 -9.66 -12.42 -0.30
N PRO A 515 -8.31 -12.41 -0.34
CA PRO A 515 -7.45 -11.41 -0.98
C PRO A 515 -7.40 -11.58 -2.51
N ASN A 516 -7.08 -10.51 -3.24
CA ASN A 516 -6.87 -10.53 -4.68
C ASN A 516 -5.55 -9.83 -5.05
N PRO A 517 -4.58 -10.52 -5.68
CA PRO A 517 -4.63 -11.90 -6.16
C PRO A 517 -4.59 -12.94 -5.02
N ASN A 518 -5.13 -14.12 -5.28
CA ASN A 518 -5.15 -15.20 -4.28
C ASN A 518 -3.73 -15.51 -3.75
N GLY A 519 -3.60 -15.57 -2.43
CA GLY A 519 -2.31 -15.76 -1.73
C GLY A 519 -1.62 -14.47 -1.29
N SER A 520 -2.12 -13.28 -1.67
CA SER A 520 -1.69 -12.00 -1.08
C SER A 520 -2.38 -11.75 0.28
N ASN A 521 -2.10 -10.59 0.86
CA ASN A 521 -2.88 -10.06 1.98
C ASN A 521 -4.07 -9.23 1.45
N PRO A 522 -5.16 -9.10 2.23
CA PRO A 522 -6.29 -8.29 1.82
C PRO A 522 -5.96 -6.79 1.87
N ASP A 523 -6.66 -6.00 1.08
CA ASP A 523 -6.55 -4.55 1.12
C ASP A 523 -7.23 -3.94 2.35
N LEU A 524 -6.80 -2.75 2.74
CA LEU A 524 -7.54 -1.96 3.71
C LEU A 524 -8.81 -1.36 3.07
N GLY A 525 -9.88 -1.28 3.85
CA GLY A 525 -11.16 -0.71 3.42
C GLY A 525 -12.10 -1.74 2.79
N ALA A 526 -13.16 -1.22 2.17
CA ALA A 526 -14.28 -2.00 1.64
C ALA A 526 -14.02 -2.61 0.25
N TYR A 527 -13.07 -2.08 -0.51
CA TYR A 527 -12.71 -2.58 -1.84
C TYR A 527 -11.49 -3.48 -1.78
N GLU A 528 -11.33 -4.33 -2.79
CA GLU A 528 -10.14 -5.14 -3.03
C GLU A 528 -9.62 -4.86 -4.45
N ASN A 529 -8.35 -4.51 -4.56
CA ASN A 529 -7.64 -4.28 -5.80
C ASN A 529 -7.20 -5.62 -6.42
N SER A 530 -6.90 -5.63 -7.71
CA SER A 530 -6.33 -6.81 -8.39
C SER A 530 -4.82 -6.98 -8.17
N LEU A 531 -4.16 -5.99 -7.59
CA LEU A 531 -2.74 -5.97 -7.31
C LEU A 531 -2.48 -6.49 -5.89
N SER A 532 -1.39 -7.24 -5.69
CA SER A 532 -0.99 -7.72 -4.35
C SER A 532 -0.29 -6.65 -3.49
N GLU A 533 0.23 -5.62 -4.15
CA GLU A 533 0.90 -4.47 -3.57
C GLU A 533 0.80 -3.29 -4.54
N ARG A 534 1.04 -2.08 -4.05
CA ARG A 534 0.99 -0.86 -4.89
C ARG A 534 2.01 -0.90 -6.04
N ILE A 535 1.66 -0.26 -7.15
CA ILE A 535 2.58 0.17 -8.21
C ILE A 535 2.91 1.64 -7.92
N GLY A 536 4.13 1.92 -7.44
CA GLY A 536 4.57 3.29 -7.13
C GLY A 536 4.77 4.16 -8.38
N ASP A 537 5.04 5.46 -8.19
CA ASP A 537 5.48 6.43 -9.22
C ASP A 537 6.85 6.11 -9.86
N GLU A 538 7.29 4.86 -9.74
CA GLU A 538 8.54 4.34 -10.27
C GLU A 538 8.36 4.05 -11.75
N GLN A 539 9.08 4.76 -12.61
CA GLN A 539 9.18 4.37 -14.02
C GLN A 539 9.88 3.02 -14.16
N PHE A 540 10.91 2.79 -13.35
CA PHE A 540 11.56 1.50 -13.22
C PHE A 540 12.44 1.44 -11.96
N THR A 541 12.73 0.21 -11.55
CA THR A 541 13.74 -0.11 -10.53
C THR A 541 14.69 -1.17 -11.07
N ILE A 542 16.00 -0.95 -10.96
CA ILE A 542 17.05 -1.93 -11.27
C ILE A 542 17.65 -2.42 -9.95
N LEU A 543 17.72 -3.75 -9.77
CA LEU A 543 18.34 -4.38 -8.61
C LEU A 543 19.83 -4.61 -8.86
N THR A 544 20.65 -4.26 -7.87
CA THR A 544 22.09 -4.52 -7.82
C THR A 544 22.41 -5.42 -6.63
N GLU A 545 23.62 -5.99 -6.56
CA GLU A 545 24.00 -6.91 -5.47
C GLU A 545 24.61 -6.17 -4.27
N GLY A 546 24.67 -4.84 -4.29
CA GLY A 546 25.23 -4.01 -3.23
C GLY A 546 24.69 -2.59 -3.22
N SER A 547 24.91 -1.84 -2.14
CA SER A 547 24.45 -0.45 -1.99
C SER A 547 24.88 0.46 -3.15
N VAL A 548 23.99 1.35 -3.57
CA VAL A 548 24.22 2.36 -4.62
C VAL A 548 24.53 3.71 -3.98
N GLU A 549 25.80 3.96 -3.64
CA GLU A 549 26.26 5.21 -3.01
C GLU A 549 26.63 6.30 -4.04
N GLY A 550 27.23 5.91 -5.18
CA GLY A 550 27.72 6.87 -6.19
C GLY A 550 26.63 7.52 -7.04
N GLY A 551 25.38 7.03 -6.97
CA GLY A 551 24.24 7.57 -7.73
C GLY A 551 24.30 7.30 -9.23
N VAL A 552 23.49 8.03 -9.98
CA VAL A 552 23.28 7.84 -11.43
C VAL A 552 23.93 8.99 -12.21
N THR A 553 24.77 8.67 -13.18
CA THR A 553 25.35 9.63 -14.13
C THR A 553 24.56 9.62 -15.43
N ILE A 554 24.08 10.79 -15.83
CA ILE A 554 23.30 10.97 -17.07
C ILE A 554 24.22 11.60 -18.11
N VAL A 555 24.39 10.92 -19.25
CA VAL A 555 25.26 11.41 -20.33
C VAL A 555 24.45 12.23 -21.35
N ILE A 556 23.35 11.64 -21.82
CA ILE A 556 22.29 12.18 -22.69
C ILE A 556 21.04 11.30 -22.47
N GLU A 557 19.87 11.70 -23.00
CA GLU A 557 18.53 11.11 -22.74
C GLU A 557 18.44 9.57 -22.71
N ASN A 558 19.33 8.83 -23.39
CA ASN A 558 19.27 7.36 -23.50
C ASN A 558 20.49 6.63 -22.90
N ILE A 559 21.42 7.33 -22.23
CA ILE A 559 22.65 6.70 -21.74
C ILE A 559 22.88 7.08 -20.28
N LEU A 560 22.61 6.13 -19.40
CA LEU A 560 22.78 6.25 -17.95
C LEU A 560 23.82 5.25 -17.44
N TYR A 561 24.55 5.66 -16.41
CA TYR A 561 25.47 4.81 -15.67
C TYR A 561 25.20 4.89 -14.18
N ALA A 562 25.23 3.77 -13.47
CA ALA A 562 25.19 3.75 -12.01
C ALA A 562 26.26 2.82 -11.46
N THR A 563 26.73 3.11 -10.24
CA THR A 563 27.75 2.31 -9.56
C THR A 563 27.17 1.69 -8.31
N ALA A 564 27.43 0.41 -8.10
CA ALA A 564 27.09 -0.26 -6.87
C ALA A 564 28.35 -0.82 -6.19
N SER A 565 28.22 -1.11 -4.91
CA SER A 565 29.29 -1.69 -4.09
C SER A 565 29.54 -3.18 -4.35
N ASP A 566 28.94 -3.74 -5.40
CA ASP A 566 29.10 -5.12 -5.88
C ASP A 566 30.16 -5.26 -7.00
N ASP A 567 31.12 -4.33 -7.01
CA ASP A 567 32.20 -4.24 -7.98
C ASP A 567 31.75 -3.99 -9.44
N LYS A 568 30.51 -3.53 -9.66
CA LYS A 568 29.96 -3.30 -11.00
C LYS A 568 29.58 -1.84 -11.26
N ILE A 569 29.67 -1.48 -12.54
CA ILE A 569 29.05 -0.30 -13.11
C ILE A 569 27.95 -0.76 -14.07
N TYR A 570 26.74 -0.30 -13.84
CA TYR A 570 25.55 -0.63 -14.63
C TYR A 570 25.37 0.43 -15.71
N ARG A 571 25.30 0.03 -16.98
CA ARG A 571 24.86 0.89 -18.08
C ARG A 571 23.45 0.50 -18.50
N PHE A 572 22.55 1.48 -18.54
CA PHE A 572 21.14 1.26 -18.86
C PHE A 572 20.55 2.43 -19.64
N ASP A 573 19.44 2.15 -20.34
CA ASP A 573 18.66 3.16 -21.04
C ASP A 573 17.62 3.82 -20.11
N ASN A 574 16.85 4.77 -20.65
CA ASN A 574 15.80 5.48 -19.93
C ASN A 574 14.55 4.65 -19.61
N ASN A 575 14.47 3.39 -20.06
CA ASN A 575 13.42 2.45 -19.69
C ASN A 575 13.90 1.47 -18.60
N GLY A 576 15.13 1.65 -18.10
CA GLY A 576 15.74 0.76 -17.12
C GLY A 576 16.29 -0.54 -17.72
N ALA A 577 16.33 -0.68 -19.05
CA ALA A 577 16.92 -1.84 -19.68
C ALA A 577 18.44 -1.77 -19.55
N THR A 578 19.01 -2.70 -18.77
CA THR A 578 20.47 -2.81 -18.63
C THR A 578 21.08 -3.29 -19.95
N GLU A 579 21.90 -2.46 -20.57
CA GLU A 579 22.57 -2.78 -21.83
C GLU A 579 23.81 -3.67 -21.58
N TYR A 580 24.61 -3.33 -20.56
CA TYR A 580 25.71 -4.14 -20.07
C TYR A 580 26.19 -3.69 -18.69
N THR A 581 26.97 -4.54 -18.03
CA THR A 581 27.69 -4.21 -16.79
C THR A 581 29.19 -4.20 -17.03
N LEU A 582 29.89 -3.19 -16.50
CA LEU A 582 31.35 -3.14 -16.44
C LEU A 582 31.81 -3.70 -15.11
N GLN A 583 32.78 -4.61 -15.12
CA GLN A 583 33.30 -5.24 -13.93
C GLN A 583 34.62 -4.59 -13.51
N VAL A 584 34.74 -4.27 -12.22
CA VAL A 584 36.01 -3.98 -11.55
C VAL A 584 36.27 -5.05 -10.46
N ASN A 585 37.40 -4.99 -9.76
CA ASN A 585 37.77 -6.00 -8.75
C ASN A 585 37.69 -5.49 -7.30
N GLY A 586 36.87 -4.47 -7.06
CA GLY A 586 36.62 -3.93 -5.73
C GLY A 586 35.57 -2.82 -5.74
N ASN A 587 35.01 -2.53 -4.57
CA ASN A 587 33.85 -1.68 -4.41
C ASN A 587 34.02 -0.33 -5.11
N VAL A 588 32.94 0.13 -5.73
CA VAL A 588 32.84 1.46 -6.32
C VAL A 588 31.87 2.29 -5.50
N LYS A 589 32.38 3.35 -4.86
CA LYS A 589 31.57 4.27 -4.04
C LYS A 589 31.36 5.63 -4.70
N SER A 590 32.19 5.96 -5.68
CA SER A 590 32.12 7.23 -6.39
C SER A 590 31.22 7.16 -7.60
N ALA A 591 30.73 8.33 -7.99
CA ALA A 591 29.92 8.48 -9.16
C ALA A 591 30.78 8.40 -10.44
N THR A 592 30.28 7.79 -11.51
CA THR A 592 31.02 7.62 -12.78
C THR A 592 31.30 8.94 -13.48
N THR A 593 32.50 9.11 -14.02
CA THR A 593 32.82 10.27 -14.88
C THR A 593 32.81 9.84 -16.33
N VAL A 594 32.03 10.54 -17.15
CA VAL A 594 31.85 10.17 -18.55
C VAL A 594 32.16 11.36 -19.44
N THR A 595 33.19 11.21 -20.27
CA THR A 595 33.61 12.25 -21.22
C THR A 595 32.68 12.29 -22.44
N SER A 596 32.82 13.33 -23.28
CA SER A 596 32.02 13.50 -24.49
C SER A 596 32.20 12.40 -25.56
N ASN A 597 33.31 11.68 -25.54
CA ASN A 597 33.53 10.50 -26.39
C ASN A 597 33.08 9.18 -25.72
N HIS A 598 32.30 9.28 -24.63
CA HIS A 598 31.81 8.15 -23.83
C HIS A 598 32.92 7.30 -23.21
N THR A 599 34.07 7.92 -22.88
CA THR A 599 35.06 7.27 -22.03
C THR A 599 34.60 7.37 -20.58
N VAL A 600 34.47 6.22 -19.93
CA VAL A 600 34.07 6.10 -18.52
C VAL A 600 35.32 5.98 -17.67
N TYR A 601 35.51 6.88 -16.71
CA TYR A 601 36.54 6.79 -15.68
C TYR A 601 35.92 6.45 -14.33
N ILE A 602 36.50 5.49 -13.62
CA ILE A 602 36.01 5.08 -12.30
C ILE A 602 37.13 4.54 -11.41
N ALA A 603 37.14 4.98 -10.15
CA ALA A 603 38.08 4.54 -9.14
C ALA A 603 37.47 3.41 -8.30
N SER A 604 38.30 2.47 -7.88
CA SER A 604 37.88 1.31 -7.06
C SER A 604 38.74 1.17 -5.81
N THR A 605 38.18 0.53 -4.78
CA THR A 605 38.91 0.15 -3.56
C THR A 605 39.97 -0.92 -3.82
N ASP A 606 40.03 -1.50 -5.02
CA ASP A 606 41.11 -2.41 -5.43
C ASP A 606 42.44 -1.70 -5.74
N LYS A 607 42.50 -0.38 -5.53
CA LYS A 607 43.65 0.53 -5.75
C LYS A 607 43.92 0.85 -7.21
N ASN A 608 42.95 0.66 -8.09
CA ASN A 608 43.06 0.99 -9.49
C ASN A 608 42.07 2.08 -9.93
N LEU A 609 42.49 2.84 -10.93
CA LEU A 609 41.63 3.67 -11.77
C LEU A 609 41.35 2.90 -13.06
N TYR A 610 40.09 2.79 -13.43
CA TYR A 610 39.64 2.10 -14.63
C TYR A 610 39.20 3.11 -15.69
N SER A 611 39.38 2.72 -16.96
CA SER A 611 38.87 3.45 -18.12
C SER A 611 38.23 2.48 -19.11
N PHE A 612 36.99 2.75 -19.51
CA PHE A 612 36.25 1.97 -20.50
C PHE A 612 35.77 2.87 -21.63
N ASN A 613 35.70 2.34 -22.85
CA ASN A 613 35.10 3.04 -23.98
C ASN A 613 33.58 2.90 -24.01
N SER A 614 32.96 3.51 -25.03
CA SER A 614 31.51 3.50 -25.25
C SER A 614 30.87 2.12 -25.40
N ASN A 615 31.66 1.08 -25.69
CA ASN A 615 31.19 -0.30 -25.87
C ASN A 615 31.47 -1.15 -24.61
N GLY A 616 31.94 -0.53 -23.54
CA GLY A 616 32.28 -1.20 -22.29
C GLY A 616 33.57 -1.99 -22.31
N VAL A 617 34.44 -1.74 -23.29
CA VAL A 617 35.76 -2.39 -23.38
C VAL A 617 36.80 -1.50 -22.71
N THR A 618 37.65 -2.10 -21.87
CA THR A 618 38.75 -1.40 -21.20
C THR A 618 39.68 -0.74 -22.23
N ASN A 619 40.02 0.53 -22.01
CA ASN A 619 40.92 1.26 -22.89
C ASN A 619 42.36 0.72 -22.80
N PRO A 620 43.16 0.78 -23.87
CA PRO A 620 44.57 0.40 -23.82
C PRO A 620 45.33 1.20 -22.75
N GLY A 621 46.17 0.54 -21.96
CA GLY A 621 46.90 1.17 -20.86
C GLY A 621 46.18 1.15 -19.51
N TRP A 622 44.99 0.56 -19.44
CA TRP A 622 44.15 0.48 -18.24
C TRP A 622 43.90 -0.97 -17.80
N PRO A 623 43.59 -1.26 -16.52
CA PRO A 623 43.50 -0.30 -15.40
C PRO A 623 44.86 0.24 -14.96
N LEU A 624 44.87 1.47 -14.44
CA LEU A 624 46.06 2.12 -13.91
C LEU A 624 46.12 1.93 -12.39
N SER A 625 47.24 1.41 -11.88
CA SER A 625 47.43 1.28 -10.43
C SER A 625 47.75 2.63 -9.77
N LEU A 626 46.92 3.03 -8.80
CA LEU A 626 47.09 4.25 -8.02
C LEU A 626 47.96 4.04 -6.76
N GLY A 627 48.27 2.79 -6.43
CA GLY A 627 49.06 2.40 -5.26
C GLY A 627 48.32 2.47 -3.91
N SER A 628 47.15 3.10 -3.86
CA SER A 628 46.25 3.15 -2.71
C SER A 628 44.80 3.25 -3.17
N GLU A 629 43.85 2.94 -2.29
CA GLU A 629 42.42 2.95 -2.60
C GLU A 629 41.97 4.37 -2.93
N ALA A 630 41.01 4.50 -3.85
CA ALA A 630 40.42 5.78 -4.21
C ALA A 630 38.89 5.67 -4.22
N THR A 631 38.23 6.54 -3.48
CA THR A 631 36.76 6.58 -3.34
C THR A 631 36.17 7.94 -3.73
N ALA A 632 37.00 8.93 -4.05
CA ALA A 632 36.55 10.20 -4.62
C ALA A 632 36.08 10.00 -6.07
N SER A 633 35.17 10.85 -6.55
CA SER A 633 34.83 10.86 -7.98
C SER A 633 35.95 11.52 -8.77
N VAL A 634 36.18 11.02 -9.99
CA VAL A 634 37.25 11.48 -10.87
C VAL A 634 36.82 12.80 -11.52
N ALA A 635 37.61 13.85 -11.42
CA ALA A 635 37.37 15.07 -12.22
C ALA A 635 38.14 14.99 -13.54
N VAL A 636 37.61 15.56 -14.62
CA VAL A 636 38.26 15.54 -15.94
C VAL A 636 38.31 16.96 -16.54
N ASP A 637 39.46 17.36 -17.07
CA ASP A 637 39.61 18.64 -17.77
C ASP A 637 39.16 18.57 -19.25
N MET A 638 39.30 19.69 -19.98
CA MET A 638 38.98 19.77 -21.40
C MET A 638 39.92 18.95 -22.31
N GLU A 639 41.10 18.60 -21.82
CA GLU A 639 42.08 17.75 -22.51
C GLU A 639 41.85 16.25 -22.23
N GLN A 640 40.83 15.91 -21.44
CA GLN A 640 40.49 14.58 -20.95
C GLN A 640 41.49 13.99 -19.93
N ASN A 641 42.31 14.83 -19.29
CA ASN A 641 43.15 14.41 -18.19
C ASN A 641 42.28 14.15 -16.96
N ALA A 642 42.44 12.98 -16.34
CA ALA A 642 41.72 12.54 -15.15
C ALA A 642 42.49 12.93 -13.89
N TYR A 643 41.78 13.51 -12.91
CA TYR A 643 42.31 13.93 -11.63
C TYR A 643 41.68 13.12 -10.52
N ILE A 644 42.50 12.46 -9.71
CA ILE A 644 42.04 11.56 -8.65
C ILE A 644 42.95 11.61 -7.43
N GLY A 645 42.33 11.55 -6.26
CA GLY A 645 43.01 11.41 -4.97
C GLY A 645 42.79 10.04 -4.35
N THR A 646 43.74 9.64 -3.52
CA THR A 646 43.76 8.31 -2.86
C THR A 646 43.75 8.43 -1.33
N GLN A 647 43.49 7.32 -0.65
CA GLN A 647 43.40 7.25 0.82
C GLN A 647 44.73 7.55 1.53
N ASN A 648 45.88 7.30 0.90
CA ASN A 648 47.19 7.65 1.48
C ASN A 648 47.59 9.12 1.24
N GLY A 649 46.72 9.91 0.61
CA GLY A 649 46.92 11.33 0.34
C GLY A 649 47.75 11.66 -0.89
N ILE A 650 48.00 10.68 -1.78
CA ILE A 650 48.55 10.96 -3.10
C ILE A 650 47.42 11.40 -4.03
N PHE A 651 47.60 12.54 -4.66
CA PHE A 651 46.74 13.08 -5.71
C PHE A 651 47.48 13.04 -7.05
N GLN A 652 46.81 12.60 -8.12
CA GLN A 652 47.45 12.33 -9.40
C GLN A 652 46.62 12.92 -10.55
N ALA A 653 47.33 13.42 -11.57
CA ALA A 653 46.76 13.68 -12.89
C ALA A 653 47.20 12.60 -13.86
N VAL A 654 46.26 12.10 -14.65
CA VAL A 654 46.43 10.94 -15.53
C VAL A 654 45.96 11.30 -16.93
N SER A 655 46.76 11.01 -17.95
CA SER A 655 46.36 11.23 -19.34
C SER A 655 45.32 10.20 -19.80
N PRO A 656 44.58 10.46 -20.90
CA PRO A 656 43.66 9.48 -21.49
C PRO A 656 44.30 8.12 -21.83
N GLU A 657 45.60 8.12 -22.15
CA GLU A 657 46.40 6.94 -22.47
C GLU A 657 46.86 6.15 -21.23
N GLY A 658 46.46 6.57 -20.03
CA GLY A 658 46.81 5.90 -18.77
C GLY A 658 48.21 6.26 -18.26
N GLN A 659 48.74 7.43 -18.62
CA GLN A 659 50.05 7.90 -18.12
C GLN A 659 49.87 8.86 -16.95
N ILE A 660 50.58 8.62 -15.85
CA ILE A 660 50.64 9.59 -14.74
C ILE A 660 51.43 10.81 -15.23
N LEU A 661 50.74 11.94 -15.38
CA LEU A 661 51.33 13.21 -15.79
C LEU A 661 52.12 13.82 -14.64
N TRP A 662 51.51 13.84 -13.45
CA TRP A 662 52.14 14.31 -12.23
C TRP A 662 51.46 13.71 -10.99
N SER A 663 52.15 13.79 -9.84
CA SER A 663 51.61 13.35 -8.56
C SER A 663 52.05 14.30 -7.44
N TYR A 664 51.20 14.49 -6.45
CA TYR A 664 51.44 15.37 -5.32
C TYR A 664 50.87 14.78 -4.03
N ASN A 665 51.61 14.87 -2.93
CA ASN A 665 51.14 14.42 -1.62
C ASN A 665 50.43 15.56 -0.88
N VAL A 666 49.10 15.49 -0.79
CA VAL A 666 48.26 16.48 -0.09
C VAL A 666 48.20 16.25 1.43
N GLY A 667 48.91 15.24 1.95
CA GLY A 667 49.18 15.04 3.38
C GLY A 667 48.09 14.33 4.18
N ALA A 668 46.94 14.01 3.59
CA ALA A 668 45.87 13.20 4.18
C ALA A 668 44.99 12.59 3.08
N ALA A 669 44.16 11.60 3.43
CA ALA A 669 43.22 10.94 2.51
C ALA A 669 42.38 11.94 1.70
N VAL A 670 42.04 11.59 0.46
CA VAL A 670 41.15 12.40 -0.39
C VAL A 670 39.86 11.62 -0.65
N PHE A 671 38.79 12.01 0.02
CA PHE A 671 37.45 11.42 -0.15
C PHE A 671 36.54 12.30 -1.01
N SER A 672 36.82 13.59 -1.06
CA SER A 672 36.10 14.56 -1.88
C SER A 672 36.65 14.59 -3.29
N SER A 673 35.74 14.80 -4.24
CA SER A 673 36.08 14.99 -5.65
C SER A 673 36.69 16.37 -5.83
N SER A 674 37.75 16.49 -6.63
CA SER A 674 38.36 17.79 -6.94
C SER A 674 37.43 18.66 -7.78
N ALA A 675 37.67 19.98 -7.79
CA ALA A 675 36.92 20.91 -8.63
C ALA A 675 37.88 21.76 -9.49
N ILE A 676 37.48 22.11 -10.71
CA ILE A 676 38.22 22.89 -11.70
C ILE A 676 37.34 24.06 -12.15
N ASN A 677 37.79 25.30 -11.93
CA ASN A 677 37.05 26.48 -12.38
C ASN A 677 37.31 26.82 -13.87
N ASN A 678 36.64 27.85 -14.38
CA ASN A 678 36.76 28.30 -15.78
C ASN A 678 38.17 28.80 -16.15
N ASN A 679 38.99 29.11 -15.15
CA ASN A 679 40.36 29.58 -15.31
C ASN A 679 41.39 28.43 -15.24
N ASN A 680 40.94 27.17 -15.29
CA ASN A 680 41.75 25.96 -15.12
C ASN A 680 42.53 25.94 -13.79
N ILE A 681 41.93 26.45 -12.72
CA ILE A 681 42.43 26.29 -11.36
C ILE A 681 41.78 25.06 -10.75
N LEU A 682 42.62 24.08 -10.40
CA LEU A 682 42.22 22.83 -9.74
C LEU A 682 42.27 23.00 -8.22
N TYR A 683 41.15 22.73 -7.55
CA TYR A 683 41.00 22.71 -6.10
C TYR A 683 40.93 21.26 -5.60
N ILE A 684 41.79 20.94 -4.65
CA ILE A 684 41.86 19.62 -4.03
C ILE A 684 41.61 19.81 -2.54
N VAL A 685 40.66 19.04 -1.98
CA VAL A 685 40.37 19.04 -0.55
C VAL A 685 40.78 17.70 0.03
N ASN A 686 41.58 17.70 1.08
CA ASN A 686 41.90 16.47 1.81
C ASN A 686 40.97 16.30 3.03
N TYR A 687 40.98 15.10 3.62
CA TYR A 687 40.12 14.73 4.74
C TYR A 687 40.33 15.60 5.98
N ASN A 688 41.52 16.17 6.19
CA ASN A 688 41.81 17.08 7.30
C ASN A 688 41.35 18.52 7.01
N GLY A 689 40.61 18.74 5.92
CA GLY A 689 40.05 20.04 5.57
C GLY A 689 41.07 21.04 5.01
N ARG A 690 42.20 20.56 4.48
CA ARG A 690 43.12 21.42 3.73
C ARG A 690 42.71 21.49 2.28
N ILE A 691 42.62 22.71 1.77
CA ILE A 691 42.31 22.99 0.37
C ILE A 691 43.57 23.51 -0.30
N TYR A 692 43.92 22.92 -1.45
CA TYR A 692 45.04 23.30 -2.29
C TYR A 692 44.53 23.79 -3.63
N ALA A 693 45.06 24.90 -4.14
CA ALA A 693 44.78 25.39 -5.49
C ALA A 693 45.99 25.20 -6.40
N PHE A 694 45.79 24.63 -7.59
CA PHE A 694 46.82 24.42 -8.61
C PHE A 694 46.43 25.11 -9.90
N ASP A 695 47.36 25.84 -10.52
CA ASP A 695 47.14 26.47 -11.82
C ASP A 695 47.53 25.52 -12.95
N LEU A 696 46.56 24.85 -13.57
CA LEU A 696 46.85 23.86 -14.59
C LEU A 696 47.49 24.46 -15.85
N ASN A 697 47.35 25.78 -16.07
CA ASN A 697 47.96 26.44 -17.23
C ASN A 697 49.48 26.65 -17.08
N THR A 698 49.99 26.63 -15.84
CA THR A 698 51.40 26.95 -15.53
C THR A 698 52.10 25.86 -14.73
N LEU A 699 51.41 24.76 -14.41
CA LEU A 699 51.95 23.66 -13.63
C LEU A 699 53.08 22.96 -14.39
N ASP A 700 54.25 22.85 -13.76
CA ASP A 700 55.37 22.04 -14.24
C ASP A 700 55.25 20.62 -13.65
N PRO A 701 55.04 19.58 -14.48
CA PRO A 701 54.94 18.20 -14.00
C PRO A 701 56.18 17.71 -13.23
N ASN A 702 57.35 18.30 -13.49
CA ASN A 702 58.60 17.93 -12.80
C ASN A 702 58.78 18.65 -11.46
N ASN A 703 57.99 19.70 -11.20
CA ASN A 703 58.03 20.47 -9.97
C ASN A 703 56.62 20.99 -9.63
N VAL A 704 55.78 20.09 -9.16
CA VAL A 704 54.38 20.38 -8.83
C VAL A 704 54.31 21.29 -7.60
N GLN A 705 53.77 22.49 -7.79
CA GLN A 705 53.58 23.49 -6.74
C GLN A 705 52.14 24.01 -6.75
N TYR A 706 51.54 24.16 -5.56
CA TYR A 706 50.24 24.80 -5.40
C TYR A 706 50.41 26.34 -5.41
N LYS A 707 49.40 27.07 -5.89
CA LYS A 707 49.34 28.54 -5.80
C LYS A 707 49.19 29.00 -4.37
N TRP A 708 48.22 28.42 -3.68
CA TRP A 708 47.91 28.71 -2.28
C TRP A 708 47.30 27.47 -1.61
N ARG A 709 47.26 27.52 -0.28
CA ARG A 709 46.56 26.53 0.55
C ARG A 709 45.84 27.22 1.70
N ILE A 710 44.69 26.69 2.11
CA ILE A 710 43.92 27.16 3.27
C ILE A 710 43.39 25.98 4.07
N GLU A 711 43.20 26.17 5.38
CA GLU A 711 42.63 25.15 6.27
C GLU A 711 41.22 25.58 6.70
N THR A 712 40.25 24.66 6.59
CA THR A 712 38.86 24.87 7.03
C THR A 712 38.68 24.70 8.54
N GLY A 713 39.65 24.09 9.21
CA GLY A 713 39.66 23.85 10.66
C GLY A 713 38.98 22.55 11.11
N SER A 714 38.42 21.76 10.18
CA SER A 714 37.71 20.51 10.50
C SER A 714 37.82 19.50 9.37
N ASN A 715 37.38 18.25 9.61
CA ASN A 715 37.40 17.20 8.61
C ASN A 715 36.35 17.44 7.52
N VAL A 716 36.68 17.04 6.28
CA VAL A 716 35.83 17.22 5.09
C VAL A 716 35.72 15.92 4.31
N THR A 717 34.49 15.54 3.97
CA THR A 717 34.16 14.42 3.07
C THR A 717 33.37 14.88 1.84
N ALA A 718 32.59 15.94 1.99
CA ALA A 718 31.86 16.60 0.92
C ALA A 718 32.80 17.24 -0.12
N SER A 719 32.30 17.39 -1.35
CA SER A 719 33.08 18.02 -2.43
C SER A 719 32.77 19.51 -2.56
N PRO A 720 33.76 20.33 -2.94
CA PRO A 720 33.58 21.77 -3.09
C PRO A 720 32.66 22.11 -4.27
N ALA A 721 31.89 23.19 -4.12
CA ALA A 721 31.13 23.85 -5.18
C ALA A 721 31.72 25.24 -5.45
N ILE A 722 31.80 25.63 -6.73
CA ILE A 722 32.40 26.89 -7.16
C ILE A 722 31.35 27.75 -7.86
N ASP A 723 31.18 28.99 -7.39
CA ASP A 723 30.30 29.97 -8.05
C ASP A 723 30.99 30.66 -9.25
N TYR A 724 30.21 31.44 -9.99
CA TYR A 724 30.70 32.19 -11.16
C TYR A 724 31.76 33.26 -10.84
N SER A 725 31.94 33.61 -9.56
CA SER A 725 32.91 34.59 -9.07
C SER A 725 34.15 33.93 -8.48
N ASP A 726 34.37 32.62 -8.73
CA ASP A 726 35.47 31.82 -8.20
C ASP A 726 35.46 31.71 -6.66
N ASN A 727 34.31 31.93 -5.99
CA ASN A 727 34.17 31.57 -4.57
C ASN A 727 33.91 30.08 -4.42
N ILE A 728 34.49 29.51 -3.37
CA ILE A 728 34.44 28.08 -3.07
C ILE A 728 33.57 27.87 -1.83
N TYR A 729 32.61 26.96 -1.94
CA TYR A 729 31.74 26.53 -0.85
C TYR A 729 32.10 25.11 -0.46
N ILE A 730 32.27 24.87 0.83
CA ILE A 730 32.60 23.54 1.36
C ILE A 730 31.89 23.30 2.69
N THR A 731 31.51 22.05 2.93
CA THR A 731 30.86 21.61 4.17
C THR A 731 31.78 20.71 4.98
N THR A 732 31.67 20.76 6.31
CA THR A 732 32.58 20.08 7.24
C THR A 732 31.84 19.15 8.21
N LEU A 733 32.58 18.19 8.77
CA LEU A 733 32.04 17.22 9.74
C LEU A 733 31.80 17.80 11.14
N ASP A 734 32.28 19.01 11.45
CA ASP A 734 31.88 19.77 12.65
C ASP A 734 30.65 20.66 12.41
N GLY A 735 30.04 20.56 11.22
CA GLY A 735 28.74 21.16 10.92
C GLY A 735 28.80 22.58 10.38
N LYS A 736 29.87 22.94 9.67
CA LYS A 736 30.02 24.24 9.02
C LYS A 736 29.76 24.18 7.53
N LEU A 737 29.10 25.20 7.00
CA LEU A 737 29.22 25.62 5.61
C LEU A 737 30.17 26.82 5.57
N ILE A 738 31.22 26.75 4.75
CA ILE A 738 32.27 27.77 4.67
C ILE A 738 32.32 28.33 3.26
N LYS A 739 32.30 29.67 3.13
CA LYS A 739 32.62 30.38 1.88
C LYS A 739 34.07 30.84 1.90
N ILE A 740 34.81 30.53 0.85
CA ILE A 740 36.20 30.90 0.66
C ILE A 740 36.32 31.73 -0.62
N HIS A 741 36.92 32.91 -0.49
CA HIS A 741 37.22 33.78 -1.62
C HIS A 741 38.61 33.46 -2.19
N ASN A 742 38.70 33.20 -3.49
CA ASN A 742 39.97 33.04 -4.19
C ASN A 742 40.49 34.40 -4.66
N ASN A 743 41.60 34.86 -4.08
CA ASN A 743 42.27 36.11 -4.44
C ASN A 743 43.32 35.93 -5.57
N GLY A 744 43.31 34.78 -6.26
CA GLY A 744 44.24 34.41 -7.31
C GLY A 744 45.55 33.78 -6.79
N ASN A 745 46.25 34.48 -5.89
CA ASN A 745 47.50 34.00 -5.29
C ASN A 745 47.37 33.64 -3.80
N ASP A 746 46.21 33.86 -3.21
CA ASP A 746 45.90 33.51 -1.82
C ASP A 746 44.40 33.21 -1.68
N ALA A 747 43.97 32.70 -0.53
CA ALA A 747 42.57 32.45 -0.22
C ALA A 747 42.22 32.93 1.19
N SER A 748 40.97 33.35 1.37
CA SER A 748 40.47 33.79 2.68
C SER A 748 39.03 33.30 2.91
N ILE A 749 38.74 32.82 4.11
CA ILE A 749 37.37 32.52 4.54
C ILE A 749 36.60 33.83 4.65
N THR A 750 35.49 33.94 3.92
CA THR A 750 34.62 35.12 3.92
C THR A 750 33.61 35.05 5.06
N TRP A 751 32.99 33.89 5.26
CA TRP A 751 32.04 33.63 6.35
C TRP A 751 31.91 32.13 6.61
N GLU A 752 31.36 31.79 7.79
CA GLU A 752 31.01 30.44 8.21
C GLU A 752 29.57 30.41 8.72
N PHE A 753 28.82 29.38 8.35
CA PHE A 753 27.48 29.09 8.88
C PHE A 753 27.51 27.78 9.66
N ASN A 754 27.02 27.77 10.90
CA ASN A 754 27.08 26.61 11.80
C ASN A 754 25.69 25.98 11.96
N THR A 755 25.59 24.68 11.69
CA THR A 755 24.37 23.88 11.95
C THR A 755 24.38 23.17 13.30
N GLY A 756 25.57 22.93 13.88
CA GLY A 756 25.74 22.19 15.13
C GLY A 756 25.71 20.66 14.98
N SER A 757 25.70 20.12 13.75
CA SER A 757 25.78 18.68 13.48
C SER A 757 26.55 18.43 12.19
N PRO A 758 27.17 17.25 12.00
CA PRO A 758 27.96 16.95 10.81
C PRO A 758 27.20 17.22 9.49
N ILE A 759 27.94 17.68 8.48
CA ILE A 759 27.41 17.87 7.14
C ILE A 759 28.23 17.02 6.18
N GLU A 760 27.63 15.95 5.66
CA GLU A 760 28.23 15.07 4.65
C GLU A 760 27.77 15.39 3.22
N SER A 761 26.61 16.04 3.07
CA SER A 761 26.12 16.47 1.76
C SER A 761 27.01 17.58 1.18
N SER A 762 27.18 17.58 -0.14
CA SER A 762 27.91 18.63 -0.83
C SER A 762 27.02 19.86 -1.06
N PRO A 763 27.56 21.09 -0.96
CA PRO A 763 26.78 22.31 -1.14
C PRO A 763 26.28 22.46 -2.58
N ILE A 764 25.06 22.98 -2.71
CA ILE A 764 24.38 23.19 -3.99
C ILE A 764 24.14 24.68 -4.20
N ILE A 765 24.51 25.24 -5.36
CA ILE A 765 24.44 26.68 -5.63
C ILE A 765 23.26 26.98 -6.58
N GLY A 766 22.26 27.70 -6.09
CA GLY A 766 21.15 28.24 -6.87
C GLY A 766 21.56 29.42 -7.77
N GLN A 767 20.72 29.74 -8.75
CA GLN A 767 20.93 30.85 -9.70
C GLN A 767 20.99 32.22 -9.01
N ASP A 768 20.32 32.38 -7.87
CA ASP A 768 20.31 33.57 -7.03
C ASP A 768 21.45 33.61 -5.99
N ASN A 769 22.44 32.71 -6.12
CA ASN A 769 23.50 32.48 -5.14
C ASN A 769 22.98 31.98 -3.77
N THR A 770 21.81 31.35 -3.70
CA THR A 770 21.39 30.62 -2.49
C THR A 770 22.08 29.25 -2.44
N ILE A 771 22.59 28.89 -1.27
CA ILE A 771 23.31 27.63 -1.03
C ILE A 771 22.41 26.65 -0.29
N PHE A 772 22.21 25.46 -0.85
CA PHE A 772 21.38 24.39 -0.29
C PHE A 772 22.23 23.19 0.12
N PHE A 773 21.91 22.56 1.23
CA PHE A 773 22.60 21.35 1.71
C PHE A 773 21.77 20.61 2.77
N GLY A 774 21.97 19.30 2.87
CA GLY A 774 21.45 18.42 3.90
C GLY A 774 22.41 18.26 5.08
N CYS A 775 21.88 18.01 6.28
CA CYS A 775 22.64 17.86 7.51
C CYS A 775 22.18 16.65 8.30
N ASP A 776 23.08 16.07 9.09
CA ASP A 776 22.79 14.97 10.00
C ASP A 776 21.88 15.36 11.18
N SER A 777 21.55 16.66 11.32
CA SER A 777 20.53 17.17 12.26
C SER A 777 19.08 16.94 11.80
N ASN A 778 18.85 15.98 10.89
CA ASN A 778 17.57 15.71 10.23
C ASN A 778 16.99 16.97 9.58
N ALA A 779 17.81 17.68 8.80
CA ALA A 779 17.39 18.94 8.20
C ALA A 779 18.07 19.27 6.87
N VAL A 780 17.34 20.04 6.06
CA VAL A 780 17.81 20.71 4.85
C VAL A 780 17.85 22.22 5.12
N PHE A 781 18.93 22.86 4.71
CA PHE A 781 19.15 24.29 4.90
C PHE A 781 19.23 25.02 3.56
N ALA A 782 18.75 26.25 3.54
CA ALA A 782 19.09 27.25 2.54
C ALA A 782 19.78 28.44 3.20
N VAL A 783 20.93 28.83 2.65
CA VAL A 783 21.78 29.90 3.17
C VAL A 783 22.09 30.89 2.06
N ASN A 784 21.99 32.19 2.33
CA ASN A 784 22.33 33.21 1.37
C ASN A 784 23.85 33.20 1.09
N GLY A 785 24.26 32.94 -0.15
CA GLY A 785 25.65 32.78 -0.54
C GLY A 785 26.51 34.04 -0.41
N GLU A 786 25.92 35.23 -0.33
CA GLU A 786 26.67 36.46 -0.09
C GLU A 786 26.94 36.71 1.39
N THR A 787 25.90 36.52 2.22
CA THR A 787 25.94 36.94 3.63
C THR A 787 26.21 35.82 4.62
N GLY A 788 26.02 34.56 4.23
CA GLY A 788 26.09 33.41 5.13
C GLY A 788 24.87 33.27 6.06
N ASN A 789 23.84 34.09 5.88
CA ASN A 789 22.64 34.04 6.70
C ASN A 789 21.69 32.92 6.24
N GLN A 790 21.11 32.19 7.19
CA GLN A 790 20.04 31.24 6.91
C GLN A 790 18.83 31.96 6.29
N ILE A 791 18.34 31.42 5.17
CA ILE A 791 17.07 31.83 4.56
C ILE A 791 15.95 31.01 5.18
N TRP A 792 16.07 29.68 5.13
CA TRP A 792 15.12 28.76 5.75
C TRP A 792 15.80 27.46 6.20
N LYS A 793 15.09 26.72 7.05
CA LYS A 793 15.43 25.36 7.50
C LYS A 793 14.17 24.49 7.38
N MET A 794 14.31 23.33 6.78
CA MET A 794 13.26 22.31 6.66
C MET A 794 13.71 21.05 7.40
N ASN A 795 12.85 20.44 8.22
CA ASN A 795 13.18 19.23 8.97
C ASN A 795 12.68 17.97 8.25
N THR A 796 13.53 16.95 8.21
CA THR A 796 13.22 15.57 7.77
C THR A 796 13.06 14.65 8.99
N ASN A 797 12.70 13.39 8.77
CA ASN A 797 12.58 12.40 9.86
C ASN A 797 13.88 11.62 10.10
N GLY A 798 14.85 11.74 9.19
CA GLY A 798 16.18 11.15 9.31
C GLY A 798 17.30 12.04 8.76
N PRO A 799 18.57 11.66 8.94
CA PRO A 799 19.73 12.40 8.45
C PRO A 799 19.69 12.65 6.94
N VAL A 800 20.11 13.84 6.50
CA VAL A 800 20.15 14.18 5.07
C VAL A 800 21.60 14.18 4.58
N LYS A 801 22.07 12.99 4.17
CA LYS A 801 23.43 12.78 3.66
C LYS A 801 23.53 12.89 2.13
N SER A 802 22.40 12.75 1.43
CA SER A 802 22.32 12.90 -0.03
C SER A 802 22.66 14.33 -0.46
N THR A 803 23.33 14.46 -1.61
CA THR A 803 23.42 15.72 -2.33
C THR A 803 22.21 15.84 -3.25
N GLY A 804 21.37 16.86 -3.04
CA GLY A 804 20.17 17.10 -3.84
C GLY A 804 20.40 17.67 -5.25
N TYR A 805 19.30 17.90 -5.96
CA TYR A 805 19.25 18.46 -7.32
C TYR A 805 18.27 19.63 -7.40
N ILE A 806 18.66 20.73 -8.04
CA ILE A 806 17.81 21.92 -8.20
C ILE A 806 17.28 22.03 -9.63
N VAL A 807 15.97 22.26 -9.74
CA VAL A 807 15.29 22.67 -10.98
C VAL A 807 14.80 24.11 -10.81
N GLN A 808 15.50 25.05 -11.45
CA GLN A 808 15.20 26.49 -11.43
C GLN A 808 14.95 27.02 -12.85
N GLY A 809 13.86 27.77 -13.03
CA GLY A 809 13.48 28.39 -14.29
C GLY A 809 12.33 29.38 -14.14
N ALA A 810 11.79 29.89 -15.25
CA ALA A 810 10.71 30.90 -15.23
C ALA A 810 9.40 30.41 -14.57
N THR A 811 9.22 29.10 -14.41
CA THR A 811 7.99 28.46 -13.95
C THR A 811 8.19 27.44 -12.82
N SER A 812 9.43 27.18 -12.39
CA SER A 812 9.73 26.09 -11.46
C SER A 812 10.91 26.44 -10.55
N ASN A 813 10.75 26.17 -9.26
CA ASN A 813 11.70 26.48 -8.19
C ASN A 813 11.73 25.30 -7.19
N ILE A 814 12.39 24.21 -7.58
CA ILE A 814 12.30 22.93 -6.86
C ILE A 814 13.68 22.42 -6.47
N LEU A 815 13.80 21.86 -5.27
CA LEU A 815 14.92 21.05 -4.80
C LEU A 815 14.43 19.62 -4.53
N TYR A 816 15.10 18.64 -5.14
CA TYR A 816 14.93 17.23 -4.83
C TYR A 816 16.07 16.75 -3.96
N ILE A 817 15.80 16.10 -2.83
CA ILE A 817 16.86 15.64 -1.91
C ILE A 817 16.44 14.38 -1.14
N GLY A 818 17.36 13.41 -1.03
CA GLY A 818 17.14 12.14 -0.33
C GLY A 818 17.52 12.17 1.15
N SER A 819 16.85 11.36 1.95
CA SER A 819 17.08 11.22 3.40
C SER A 819 17.31 9.76 3.79
N ASP A 820 18.00 9.56 4.91
CA ASP A 820 18.16 8.26 5.56
C ASP A 820 16.82 7.74 6.15
N ASP A 821 15.77 8.55 6.22
CA ASP A 821 14.41 8.06 6.55
C ASP A 821 13.72 7.34 5.37
N GLY A 822 14.39 7.22 4.23
CA GLY A 822 13.88 6.55 3.03
C GLY A 822 12.92 7.37 2.19
N ASN A 823 12.83 8.69 2.41
CA ASN A 823 12.08 9.61 1.55
C ASN A 823 12.99 10.40 0.60
N LEU A 824 12.53 10.52 -0.64
CA LEU A 824 12.91 11.60 -1.55
C LEU A 824 11.96 12.79 -1.30
N TYR A 825 12.51 13.92 -0.87
CA TYR A 825 11.78 15.16 -0.62
C TYR A 825 11.79 16.05 -1.86
N THR A 826 10.63 16.60 -2.21
CA THR A 826 10.48 17.68 -3.18
C THR A 826 10.16 18.97 -2.44
N ILE A 827 11.01 19.99 -2.56
CA ILE A 827 10.97 21.19 -1.73
C ILE A 827 10.89 22.43 -2.62
N ASP A 828 10.02 23.38 -2.29
CA ASP A 828 10.05 24.71 -2.88
C ASP A 828 11.27 25.48 -2.36
N ILE A 829 12.18 25.85 -3.25
CA ILE A 829 13.46 26.47 -2.83
C ILE A 829 13.30 27.89 -2.28
N LEU A 830 12.20 28.59 -2.57
CA LEU A 830 11.99 29.97 -2.15
C LEU A 830 11.52 30.02 -0.69
N THR A 831 10.71 29.04 -0.30
CA THR A 831 10.00 29.01 0.98
C THR A 831 10.50 27.92 1.92
N GLY A 832 11.12 26.86 1.39
CA GLY A 832 11.50 25.68 2.16
C GLY A 832 10.34 24.73 2.47
N THR A 833 9.17 24.93 1.85
CA THR A 833 8.01 24.05 2.06
C THR A 833 8.16 22.73 1.31
N ILE A 834 7.79 21.64 1.95
CA ILE A 834 7.70 20.32 1.31
C ILE A 834 6.48 20.33 0.38
N LEU A 835 6.73 20.09 -0.91
CA LEU A 835 5.71 19.97 -1.94
C LEU A 835 5.20 18.53 -2.06
N SER A 836 6.08 17.55 -1.92
CA SER A 836 5.74 16.12 -1.92
C SER A 836 6.89 15.28 -1.36
N THR A 837 6.59 14.03 -1.00
CA THR A 837 7.54 13.02 -0.53
C THR A 837 7.32 11.70 -1.27
N PHE A 838 8.39 11.02 -1.63
CA PHE A 838 8.35 9.69 -2.23
C PHE A 838 9.14 8.70 -1.37
N TYR A 839 8.42 7.79 -0.71
CA TYR A 839 9.00 6.81 0.23
C TYR A 839 9.37 5.51 -0.48
N VAL A 840 10.64 5.10 -0.31
CA VAL A 840 11.20 3.88 -0.92
C VAL A 840 11.55 2.79 0.09
N GLY A 841 11.59 3.08 1.39
CA GLY A 841 11.86 2.05 2.42
C GLY A 841 13.34 1.73 2.69
N SER A 842 14.28 2.44 2.07
CA SER A 842 15.72 2.35 2.36
C SER A 842 16.38 3.72 2.22
N GLU A 843 17.48 3.94 2.94
CA GLU A 843 18.22 5.18 2.99
C GLU A 843 18.65 5.66 1.59
N ILE A 844 18.36 6.93 1.30
CA ILE A 844 18.75 7.57 0.05
C ILE A 844 19.98 8.44 0.34
N ARG A 845 21.17 7.88 0.15
CA ARG A 845 22.46 8.59 0.33
C ARG A 845 23.11 9.03 -0.96
N SER A 846 22.72 8.42 -2.08
CA SER A 846 23.26 8.77 -3.38
C SER A 846 22.86 10.18 -3.81
N PRO A 847 23.67 10.87 -4.63
CA PRO A 847 23.28 12.12 -5.24
C PRO A 847 22.02 11.97 -6.10
N ILE A 848 21.10 12.93 -5.99
CA ILE A 848 19.90 12.98 -6.81
C ILE A 848 20.25 13.56 -8.19
N ASN A 849 19.71 12.95 -9.25
CA ASN A 849 19.84 13.47 -10.61
C ASN A 849 18.47 13.63 -11.25
N TYR A 850 18.30 14.65 -12.08
CA TYR A 850 17.05 14.90 -12.80
C TYR A 850 17.33 15.14 -14.28
N HIS A 851 16.55 14.51 -15.15
CA HIS A 851 16.63 14.72 -16.59
C HIS A 851 15.30 14.46 -17.27
N SER A 852 14.88 15.38 -18.14
CA SER A 852 13.68 15.25 -18.98
C SER A 852 12.42 14.79 -18.23
N GLY A 853 12.21 15.29 -17.00
CA GLY A 853 11.03 14.95 -16.20
C GLY A 853 11.18 13.73 -15.29
N ILE A 854 12.35 13.09 -15.26
CA ILE A 854 12.60 11.87 -14.48
C ILE A 854 13.68 12.15 -13.45
N ILE A 855 13.48 11.66 -12.22
CA ILE A 855 14.43 11.74 -11.11
C ILE A 855 15.06 10.37 -10.92
N TYR A 856 16.39 10.33 -10.84
CA TYR A 856 17.19 9.12 -10.68
C TYR A 856 17.99 9.16 -9.38
N PHE A 857 17.94 8.08 -8.61
CA PHE A 857 18.71 7.92 -7.39
C PHE A 857 18.94 6.46 -7.05
N GLY A 858 19.93 6.20 -6.22
CA GLY A 858 20.25 4.90 -5.64
C GLY A 858 20.00 4.83 -4.13
N THR A 859 19.69 3.63 -3.65
CA THR A 859 19.42 3.32 -2.25
C THR A 859 20.50 2.42 -1.63
N MET A 860 20.54 2.37 -0.30
CA MET A 860 21.51 1.54 0.42
C MET A 860 21.19 0.04 0.36
N ASP A 861 19.94 -0.35 0.08
CA ASP A 861 19.56 -1.75 -0.18
C ASP A 861 19.84 -2.22 -1.61
N GLY A 862 20.50 -1.40 -2.42
CA GLY A 862 21.00 -1.81 -3.74
C GLY A 862 20.03 -1.61 -4.89
N ARG A 863 19.06 -0.70 -4.77
CA ARG A 863 18.17 -0.33 -5.88
C ARG A 863 18.67 0.92 -6.58
N ILE A 864 18.54 0.95 -7.91
CA ILE A 864 18.58 2.15 -8.74
C ILE A 864 17.15 2.44 -9.13
N ILE A 865 16.62 3.60 -8.74
CA ILE A 865 15.22 3.95 -8.90
C ILE A 865 15.12 5.16 -9.83
N ALA A 866 14.20 5.08 -10.79
CA ALA A 866 13.76 6.20 -11.61
C ALA A 866 12.29 6.51 -11.30
N VAL A 867 11.99 7.76 -10.96
CA VAL A 867 10.62 8.21 -10.65
C VAL A 867 10.24 9.39 -11.53
N GLU A 868 8.96 9.47 -11.87
CA GLU A 868 8.46 10.66 -12.56
C GLU A 868 8.45 11.87 -11.64
N ALA A 869 8.88 13.02 -12.17
CA ALA A 869 8.75 14.27 -11.46
C ALA A 869 7.27 14.72 -11.49
N ASN A 870 6.57 14.42 -10.39
CA ASN A 870 5.23 14.82 -9.99
C ASN A 870 4.36 15.59 -11.03
N GLU A 871 3.26 14.97 -11.46
CA GLU A 871 2.34 15.40 -12.54
C GLU A 871 1.60 16.72 -12.31
N SER A 872 1.61 17.27 -11.10
CA SER A 872 1.04 18.62 -10.86
C SER A 872 1.75 19.72 -11.67
N LEU A 873 2.91 19.42 -12.28
CA LEU A 873 3.61 20.26 -13.26
C LEU A 873 3.64 19.72 -14.71
N SER A 874 3.19 18.49 -14.99
CA SER A 874 3.29 17.89 -16.35
C SER A 874 2.43 18.65 -17.38
N LYS A 875 1.35 19.31 -16.93
CA LYS A 875 0.54 20.21 -17.76
C LYS A 875 1.29 21.48 -18.22
N TYR A 876 2.43 21.79 -17.60
CA TYR A 876 3.26 22.97 -17.90
C TYR A 876 4.61 22.64 -18.56
N LEU A 877 5.01 21.38 -18.63
CA LEU A 877 6.33 20.96 -19.13
C LEU A 877 6.42 20.72 -20.65
N SER A 878 5.30 20.77 -21.38
CA SER A 878 5.28 20.55 -22.83
C SER A 878 5.92 21.65 -23.70
N LYS A 879 6.62 22.65 -23.13
CA LYS A 879 7.16 23.81 -23.88
C LYS A 879 8.51 24.39 -23.41
N ILE A 880 9.36 23.66 -22.70
CA ILE A 880 10.63 24.23 -22.20
C ILE A 880 11.85 23.68 -22.95
N ASN A 881 12.43 24.52 -23.83
CA ASN A 881 13.71 24.32 -24.52
C ASN A 881 14.92 24.88 -23.72
N ASN A 882 14.79 25.05 -22.41
CA ASN A 882 15.87 25.54 -21.53
C ASN A 882 16.22 24.45 -20.51
N SER A 883 17.37 23.80 -20.70
CA SER A 883 17.92 22.82 -19.76
C SER A 883 18.14 23.43 -18.36
N PRO A 884 17.79 22.69 -17.29
CA PRO A 884 18.09 23.12 -15.92
C PRO A 884 19.59 23.15 -15.65
N ILE A 885 20.01 24.12 -14.84
CA ILE A 885 21.41 24.50 -14.60
C ILE A 885 21.96 23.73 -13.39
N TRP A 886 22.10 22.39 -13.44
CA TRP A 886 23.04 21.60 -12.58
C TRP A 886 22.92 20.06 -12.78
N PRO A 887 23.36 19.49 -13.93
CA PRO A 887 22.98 18.13 -14.32
C PRO A 887 23.62 16.95 -13.55
N THR A 888 24.60 17.16 -12.65
CA THR A 888 25.15 16.12 -11.75
C THR A 888 25.86 16.80 -10.58
N PHE A 889 26.26 16.02 -9.56
CA PHE A 889 27.31 16.41 -8.60
C PHE A 889 28.43 17.16 -9.35
N GLN A 890 28.72 18.38 -8.93
CA GLN A 890 29.73 19.25 -9.53
C GLN A 890 29.39 19.86 -10.92
N GLY A 891 28.11 20.01 -11.26
CA GLY A 891 27.65 20.97 -12.28
C GLY A 891 27.84 20.59 -13.75
N ASN A 892 28.44 19.42 -14.06
CA ASN A 892 28.48 18.80 -15.40
C ASN A 892 29.02 17.35 -15.36
N ARG A 893 28.87 16.62 -16.47
CA ARG A 893 29.35 15.23 -16.67
C ARG A 893 30.87 15.00 -16.50
N LEU A 894 31.67 16.07 -16.56
CA LEU A 894 33.13 16.03 -16.34
C LEU A 894 33.50 16.24 -14.86
N ARG A 895 32.50 16.49 -13.99
CA ARG A 895 32.64 16.67 -12.54
C ARG A 895 33.63 17.77 -12.16
N THR A 896 33.53 18.92 -12.81
CA THR A 896 34.48 20.04 -12.56
C THR A 896 34.05 20.95 -11.42
N GLY A 897 32.84 20.92 -10.93
CA GLY A 897 32.40 21.68 -9.74
C GLY A 897 32.03 23.12 -10.02
N ASN A 898 31.88 23.49 -11.29
CA ASN A 898 31.83 24.86 -11.77
C ASN A 898 30.46 25.21 -12.37
N GLN A 899 29.86 26.32 -11.92
CA GLN A 899 28.61 26.86 -12.44
C GLN A 899 28.83 27.61 -13.77
N SER A 900 28.33 27.07 -14.89
CA SER A 900 28.34 27.77 -16.19
C SER A 900 27.24 28.84 -16.29
N THR A 901 27.48 29.97 -16.97
CA THR A 901 26.52 31.09 -17.02
C THR A 901 25.16 30.75 -17.66
N PRO A 902 24.03 31.33 -17.21
CA PRO A 902 22.67 31.04 -17.75
C PRO A 902 22.44 31.52 -19.20
N GLN A 903 23.39 32.24 -19.80
CA GLN A 903 23.34 32.65 -21.22
C GLN A 903 24.16 31.74 -22.15
N THR A 904 24.81 30.71 -21.64
CA THR A 904 25.63 29.77 -22.41
C THR A 904 25.11 28.34 -22.42
N CYS A 905 23.84 28.10 -22.07
CA CYS A 905 23.17 26.82 -22.37
C CYS A 905 22.95 26.60 -23.89
N LEU A 906 23.40 27.53 -24.73
CA LEU A 906 23.58 27.37 -26.17
C LEU A 906 25.07 27.41 -26.53
N TYR A 907 25.89 26.48 -26.04
CA TYR A 907 27.08 26.08 -26.79
C TYR A 907 27.61 24.68 -26.41
N ASN A 908 27.40 23.76 -27.37
CA ASN A 908 28.20 22.57 -27.72
C ASN A 908 28.11 21.30 -26.87
N ASP A 909 26.94 20.67 -26.87
CA ASP A 909 26.91 19.21 -27.03
C ASP A 909 27.30 18.85 -28.45
N ILE A 910 28.42 18.14 -28.60
CA ILE A 910 29.04 17.76 -29.87
C ILE A 910 28.34 16.55 -30.50
N ASN A 911 27.01 16.46 -30.41
CA ASN A 911 26.23 15.38 -31.02
C ASN A 911 24.91 15.85 -31.65
N GLN A 912 24.77 17.13 -31.98
CA GLN A 912 23.88 17.49 -33.08
C GLN A 912 24.63 17.29 -34.40
N LEU A 913 24.03 16.57 -35.34
CA LEU A 913 24.44 16.67 -36.75
C LEU A 913 24.54 18.17 -37.10
N PRO A 914 25.61 18.62 -37.78
CA PRO A 914 25.79 20.04 -38.03
C PRO A 914 24.53 20.64 -38.65
N LEU A 915 24.05 21.80 -38.20
CA LEU A 915 22.86 22.40 -38.80
C LEU A 915 23.16 23.14 -40.12
N LYS A 916 24.46 23.39 -40.40
CA LYS A 916 24.91 24.12 -41.58
C LYS A 916 26.30 23.68 -42.04
N TYR A 917 26.62 23.94 -43.30
CA TYR A 917 27.97 23.74 -43.83
C TYR A 917 28.94 24.79 -43.27
N VAL A 918 30.11 24.34 -42.79
CA VAL A 918 31.16 25.23 -42.26
C VAL A 918 32.54 24.80 -42.74
N LEU A 919 33.41 25.77 -43.04
CA LEU A 919 34.85 25.59 -43.21
C LEU A 919 35.57 26.47 -42.17
N SER A 920 36.25 25.83 -41.22
CA SER A 920 36.96 26.50 -40.12
C SER A 920 38.29 27.10 -40.58
N ASN A 921 38.84 28.02 -39.77
CA ASN A 921 40.24 28.40 -39.95
C ASN A 921 41.12 27.19 -39.62
N ASN A 922 42.26 27.07 -40.29
CA ASN A 922 43.22 26.02 -39.99
C ASN A 922 43.99 26.37 -38.70
N TYR A 923 44.38 25.36 -37.93
CA TYR A 923 45.17 25.52 -36.71
C TYR A 923 46.27 24.44 -36.64
N PRO A 924 47.51 24.79 -36.29
CA PRO A 924 48.03 26.16 -36.08
C PRO A 924 48.01 27.01 -37.37
N ASN A 925 47.97 28.33 -37.24
CA ASN A 925 48.12 29.30 -38.35
C ASN A 925 48.66 30.64 -37.79
N PRO A 926 49.91 31.04 -38.08
CA PRO A 926 50.86 30.41 -39.01
C PRO A 926 51.35 29.04 -38.52
N PHE A 927 51.89 28.20 -39.41
CA PHE A 927 52.32 26.83 -39.06
C PHE A 927 53.56 26.35 -39.80
N ASN A 928 54.20 25.30 -39.24
CA ASN A 928 55.39 24.64 -39.80
C ASN A 928 55.53 23.18 -39.27
N PRO A 929 55.60 22.15 -40.14
CA PRO A 929 55.07 22.11 -41.50
C PRO A 929 53.59 21.71 -41.54
N THR A 930 52.96 21.31 -40.42
CA THR A 930 51.61 20.73 -40.42
C THR A 930 50.53 21.66 -39.85
N THR A 931 49.34 21.62 -40.44
CA THR A 931 48.13 22.29 -39.92
C THR A 931 46.90 21.41 -40.09
N THR A 932 45.91 21.57 -39.23
CA THR A 932 44.62 20.87 -39.34
C THR A 932 43.58 21.79 -39.94
N ILE A 933 42.86 21.33 -40.97
CA ILE A 933 41.72 22.02 -41.57
C ILE A 933 40.45 21.27 -41.19
N SER A 934 39.54 21.93 -40.47
CA SER A 934 38.26 21.35 -40.04
C SER A 934 37.06 21.90 -40.83
N TYR A 935 36.07 21.05 -41.08
CA TYR A 935 34.83 21.40 -41.77
C TYR A 935 33.63 20.57 -41.27
N GLN A 936 32.42 21.05 -41.54
CA GLN A 936 31.16 20.47 -41.04
C GLN A 936 30.16 20.26 -42.17
N LEU A 937 29.44 19.13 -42.14
CA LEU A 937 28.44 18.76 -43.15
C LEU A 937 27.08 18.49 -42.48
N PRO A 938 26.02 19.24 -42.81
CA PRO A 938 24.69 19.02 -42.24
C PRO A 938 23.94 17.82 -42.83
N LYS A 939 24.36 17.35 -44.01
CA LYS A 939 23.82 16.18 -44.68
C LYS A 939 24.93 15.50 -45.49
N SER A 940 24.76 14.21 -45.77
CA SER A 940 25.69 13.44 -46.60
C SER A 940 25.89 14.13 -47.96
N SER A 941 27.14 14.38 -48.32
CA SER A 941 27.53 15.20 -49.48
C SER A 941 28.85 14.72 -50.08
N PHE A 942 29.02 14.88 -51.39
CA PHE A 942 30.33 14.74 -52.03
C PHE A 942 31.22 15.92 -51.65
N VAL A 943 32.35 15.65 -50.99
CA VAL A 943 33.29 16.67 -50.50
C VAL A 943 34.57 16.67 -51.31
N LYS A 944 34.95 17.85 -51.81
CA LYS A 944 36.26 18.13 -52.39
C LYS A 944 36.95 19.29 -51.68
N LEU A 945 38.02 19.02 -50.94
CA LEU A 945 38.86 20.03 -50.29
C LEU A 945 40.22 20.10 -50.98
N SER A 946 40.63 21.30 -51.42
CA SER A 946 41.86 21.49 -52.19
C SER A 946 42.63 22.72 -51.76
N ILE A 947 43.95 22.65 -51.83
CA ILE A 947 44.91 23.71 -51.53
C ILE A 947 45.43 24.33 -52.84
N PHE A 948 45.54 25.64 -52.86
CA PHE A 948 45.99 26.45 -53.99
C PHE A 948 47.04 27.46 -53.51
N ASP A 949 47.96 27.84 -54.40
CA ASP A 949 48.82 29.00 -54.15
C ASP A 949 48.07 30.32 -54.37
N ILE A 950 48.75 31.45 -54.10
CA ILE A 950 48.17 32.79 -54.24
C ILE A 950 47.82 33.16 -55.70
N THR A 951 48.38 32.44 -56.69
CA THR A 951 48.07 32.62 -58.12
C THR A 951 46.87 31.79 -58.57
N GLY A 952 46.34 30.93 -57.69
CA GLY A 952 45.22 30.04 -57.96
C GLY A 952 45.62 28.70 -58.58
N ARG A 953 46.92 28.35 -58.63
CA ARG A 953 47.37 27.04 -59.08
C ARG A 953 47.09 26.01 -57.98
N LEU A 954 46.50 24.87 -58.36
CA LEU A 954 46.24 23.74 -57.47
C LEU A 954 47.57 23.13 -57.00
N ILE A 955 47.73 23.03 -55.68
CA ILE A 955 48.88 22.41 -55.02
C ILE A 955 48.54 20.96 -54.68
N GLU A 956 47.41 20.73 -54.02
CA GLU A 956 47.02 19.40 -53.53
C GLU A 956 45.50 19.30 -53.30
N THR A 957 44.94 18.11 -53.40
CA THR A 957 43.56 17.83 -53.00
C THR A 957 43.57 16.88 -51.80
N LEU A 958 43.11 17.37 -50.64
CA LEU A 958 43.17 16.66 -49.37
C LEU A 958 41.98 15.72 -49.15
N VAL A 959 40.83 16.03 -49.74
CA VAL A 959 39.60 15.21 -49.65
C VAL A 959 38.92 15.24 -51.01
N ASN A 960 38.44 14.09 -51.50
CA ASN A 960 37.70 13.97 -52.76
C ASN A 960 36.79 12.73 -52.77
N GLU A 961 35.81 12.69 -51.88
CA GLU A 961 34.94 11.52 -51.67
C GLU A 961 33.57 11.90 -51.08
N ASN A 962 32.62 10.95 -51.05
CA ASN A 962 31.35 11.12 -50.35
C ASN A 962 31.56 10.99 -48.84
N LYS A 963 31.10 11.99 -48.07
CA LYS A 963 31.14 12.00 -46.61
C LYS A 963 29.72 12.11 -46.06
N ASN A 964 29.43 11.38 -45.00
CA ASN A 964 28.16 11.45 -44.27
C ASN A 964 27.99 12.81 -43.56
N ALA A 965 26.82 13.06 -42.99
CA ALA A 965 26.62 14.23 -42.13
C ALA A 965 27.54 14.11 -40.90
N GLY A 966 28.22 15.19 -40.51
CA GLY A 966 29.16 15.15 -39.39
C GLY A 966 30.26 16.21 -39.43
N TYR A 967 31.14 16.13 -38.43
CA TYR A 967 32.30 16.98 -38.25
C TYR A 967 33.55 16.27 -38.76
N TYR A 968 34.40 16.96 -39.52
CA TYR A 968 35.58 16.39 -40.14
C TYR A 968 36.80 17.29 -39.95
N SER A 969 37.97 16.67 -39.80
CA SER A 969 39.27 17.34 -39.77
C SER A 969 40.23 16.60 -40.68
N VAL A 970 41.04 17.33 -41.43
CA VAL A 970 42.09 16.77 -42.28
C VAL A 970 43.39 17.53 -42.05
N ASN A 971 44.49 16.78 -41.89
CA ASN A 971 45.81 17.37 -41.74
C ASN A 971 46.40 17.68 -43.11
N TRP A 972 46.98 18.88 -43.23
CA TRP A 972 47.81 19.25 -44.37
C TRP A 972 49.27 19.35 -43.92
N ASP A 973 50.15 18.61 -44.58
CA ASP A 973 51.58 18.64 -44.38
C ASP A 973 52.26 19.46 -45.50
N ALA A 974 52.74 20.64 -45.13
CA ALA A 974 53.36 21.61 -46.03
C ALA A 974 54.89 21.45 -46.15
N HIS A 975 55.47 20.30 -45.78
CA HIS A 975 56.92 20.11 -45.83
C HIS A 975 57.52 20.31 -47.23
N ASN A 976 56.77 20.07 -48.31
CA ASN A 976 57.22 20.23 -49.70
C ASN A 976 56.87 21.57 -50.36
N VAL A 977 56.26 22.53 -49.64
CA VAL A 977 55.89 23.85 -50.20
C VAL A 977 56.69 24.98 -49.54
N VAL A 978 56.88 26.11 -50.22
CA VAL A 978 57.67 27.25 -49.70
C VAL A 978 56.88 28.10 -48.69
N SER A 979 57.56 28.85 -47.81
CA SER A 979 56.90 29.83 -46.92
C SER A 979 56.06 30.80 -47.73
N GLY A 980 54.82 31.05 -47.31
CA GLY A 980 53.90 31.91 -48.07
C GLY A 980 52.43 31.71 -47.71
N ILE A 981 51.58 32.51 -48.34
CA ILE A 981 50.12 32.44 -48.18
C ILE A 981 49.55 31.43 -49.19
N TYR A 982 48.79 30.47 -48.68
CA TYR A 982 48.05 29.50 -49.46
C TYR A 982 46.55 29.65 -49.22
N ILE A 983 45.77 29.14 -50.15
CA ILE A 983 44.31 29.21 -50.14
C ILE A 983 43.77 27.79 -50.14
N TYR A 984 42.87 27.46 -49.22
CA TYR A 984 42.15 26.20 -49.25
C TYR A 984 40.67 26.44 -49.55
N ARG A 985 40.12 25.61 -50.43
CA ARG A 985 38.74 25.68 -50.89
C ARG A 985 38.05 24.34 -50.71
N ILE A 986 36.85 24.37 -50.14
CA ILE A 986 35.97 23.22 -50.05
C ILE A 986 34.77 23.37 -51.00
N TYR A 987 34.36 22.25 -51.58
CA TYR A 987 33.07 22.03 -52.21
C TYR A 987 32.36 20.88 -51.52
N ALA A 988 31.10 21.07 -51.13
CA ALA A 988 30.25 20.04 -50.54
C ALA A 988 28.82 20.18 -51.10
N GLY A 989 28.48 19.40 -52.13
CA GLY A 989 27.25 19.63 -52.91
C GLY A 989 27.24 21.03 -53.54
N GLU A 990 26.24 21.86 -53.21
CA GLU A 990 26.14 23.26 -53.67
C GLU A 990 26.94 24.25 -52.79
N PHE A 991 27.43 23.83 -51.62
CA PHE A 991 28.22 24.69 -50.74
C PHE A 991 29.66 24.80 -51.22
N SER A 992 30.16 26.03 -51.37
CA SER A 992 31.57 26.33 -51.67
C SER A 992 32.09 27.41 -50.73
N ARG A 993 33.26 27.20 -50.12
CA ARG A 993 33.89 28.21 -49.26
C ARG A 993 35.41 28.18 -49.39
N VAL A 994 36.03 29.36 -49.23
CA VAL A 994 37.47 29.58 -49.43
C VAL A 994 38.05 30.27 -48.20
N LYS A 995 39.22 29.83 -47.76
CA LYS A 995 39.99 30.44 -46.67
C LYS A 995 41.49 30.45 -46.96
N LYS A 996 42.24 31.24 -46.18
CA LYS A 996 43.69 31.43 -46.36
C LYS A 996 44.45 30.85 -45.16
N CYS A 997 45.66 30.36 -45.40
CA CYS A 997 46.60 29.89 -44.40
C CYS A 997 48.01 30.39 -44.70
N LEU A 998 48.85 30.51 -43.68
CA LEU A 998 50.23 31.02 -43.77
C LEU A 998 51.22 29.94 -43.32
N VAL A 999 52.06 29.49 -44.26
CA VAL A 999 53.19 28.57 -43.99
C VAL A 999 54.42 29.42 -43.65
N VAL A 1000 55.08 29.14 -42.53
CA VAL A 1000 56.30 29.83 -42.08
C VAL A 1000 57.40 28.80 -41.84
N LYS A 1001 58.29 28.61 -42.82
CA LYS A 1001 59.53 27.85 -42.66
C LYS A 1001 60.68 28.72 -42.19
#